data_AF-B1TEU6-F1
#
_entry.id   AF-B1TEU6-F1
#
_cell.length_a   1.000
_cell.length_b   1.000
_cell.length_c   1.000
_cell.angle_alpha   90.00
_cell.angle_beta   90.00
_cell.angle_gamma   90.00
#
_symmetry.space_group_name_H-M   'P 1'
#
loop_
_entity.id
_entity.type
_entity.pdbx_description
1 polymer ?
#
loop_
_entity_poly.entity_id
_entity_poly.type
_entity_poly.pdbx_seq_one_letter_code
_entity_poly.pdbx_strand_id
1 'polypeptide(L)'
;MFSSVRWWDLHAPWFVDEHRLLRRIGSPIAFPDAIEGPRLADNWNTAPDETVARAYHRALWTAAAVGTGWLVPMGFERGVALPLMARDADAARYRAALDDARFDLSGAIADANAWRRATPLAAERGEIAQLSAPGARATALLRGRGPSLEHDDTALLIALNPDLDAPTHVDPGTILPGVPGGFTHVLPPNGARKSAPVASVALQAFTLEPGGYALLDARRAPPALARTDAAGERTALSAALAADRIAIERVEPAVDGGRFAIKRVIGETLVVHASIFTDGHAHLAAALQWRADDEDTWREVPFVAEPNDRWHARISLDRLGRHAFRVIAWRDDWASLVTDIAKKRAAGQDVTLELREAQLLLATALKHADRADRRALTRLEQLTAEFKDASPDERFELLGAPALADAYAALRYRPFVTHDDAVYPVDVERRAARFSSWYEMFPRSASNDAHRHGTFDDVIAQLPRIRDMGFDVLYFPPIHPIGTTARKGRNNALKASPDDVGSPYAIGSPEGGHTAVHPQLGTLASFRTLVDVAHAQGLEIALDFAIQCSPDHPWLAAHPGWFAWRPDGSLRYAENPPKRYQDIVNPDFYAPDALPGLWVALRDAVLFWVDAGVRIFRVDNPHTKPLPFWAWMIADVRGKHPDVVFLSEAFTRPGMMYRLAKIGFSQSYTYFTWRETKREFIDYLTELTAGPVREFFRPNFFVNTPDINPRHLQNAPRSQFVIRAALAATLAGSWGLYSGFEIGESAPLPDSEEYADAEKYELRVRDWRKAAHIGAEVARLNRARRDHPALQTHLGLTFVDADNDQVLVFVKATPAHDSVVAVAISLDPWHPQAANFTLDAALWRGFGLVDGEPLDALEQDAAHAETWRGHRQYVSLDPHVRPYAIWRLAPSPGAARVEAPDPADARGHSGAHG
;
A
#
# COMPACT_ATOMS: atom_id res chain seq x y z
N MET A 1 45.70 -8.44 -39.45
CA MET A 1 44.32 -8.37 -39.98
C MET A 1 43.81 -6.98 -39.74
N PHE A 2 43.03 -6.43 -40.67
CA PHE A 2 42.49 -5.08 -40.57
C PHE A 2 41.12 -5.10 -39.91
N SER A 3 40.86 -4.20 -38.96
CA SER A 3 39.52 -4.03 -38.36
C SER A 3 38.68 -3.06 -39.18
N SER A 4 37.35 -3.17 -39.13
CA SER A 4 36.44 -2.31 -39.87
C SER A 4 36.09 -1.00 -39.14
N VAL A 5 36.86 -0.59 -38.13
CA VAL A 5 36.58 0.58 -37.27
C VAL A 5 36.28 1.88 -38.04
N ARG A 6 36.87 2.09 -39.21
CA ARG A 6 36.60 3.27 -40.07
C ARG A 6 35.12 3.39 -40.46
N TRP A 7 34.42 2.27 -40.60
CA TRP A 7 33.00 2.24 -40.98
C TRP A 7 32.08 2.11 -39.76
N TRP A 8 32.63 2.10 -38.56
CA TRP A 8 31.86 2.07 -37.33
C TRP A 8 31.28 3.45 -37.01
N ASP A 9 29.97 3.49 -36.81
CA ASP A 9 29.20 4.68 -36.44
C ASP A 9 29.34 5.05 -34.94
N LEU A 10 30.20 4.32 -34.22
CA LEU A 10 30.41 4.38 -32.77
C LEU A 10 29.22 3.90 -31.93
N HIS A 11 28.08 3.57 -32.52
CA HIS A 11 26.90 3.12 -31.77
C HIS A 11 26.67 1.63 -31.91
N ALA A 12 26.91 1.08 -33.10
CA ALA A 12 26.48 -0.25 -33.46
C ALA A 12 27.31 -1.34 -32.75
N PRO A 13 26.68 -2.42 -32.27
CA PRO A 13 27.38 -3.44 -31.47
C PRO A 13 28.34 -4.30 -32.29
N TRP A 14 28.21 -4.32 -33.62
CA TRP A 14 28.97 -5.21 -34.49
C TRP A 14 30.48 -5.03 -34.39
N PHE A 15 30.97 -3.84 -33.99
CA PHE A 15 32.41 -3.61 -33.84
C PHE A 15 33.01 -4.47 -32.74
N VAL A 16 32.30 -4.61 -31.62
CA VAL A 16 32.74 -5.48 -30.52
C VAL A 16 32.71 -6.95 -30.95
N ASP A 17 31.70 -7.36 -31.73
CA ASP A 17 31.61 -8.71 -32.26
C ASP A 17 32.74 -9.01 -33.26
N GLU A 18 33.05 -8.05 -34.14
CA GLU A 18 34.18 -8.12 -35.06
C GLU A 18 35.49 -8.24 -34.28
N HIS A 19 35.74 -7.38 -33.29
CA HIS A 19 36.95 -7.46 -32.46
C HIS A 19 37.05 -8.82 -31.76
N ARG A 20 35.94 -9.36 -31.24
CA ARG A 20 35.89 -10.68 -30.61
C ARG A 20 36.27 -11.80 -31.57
N LEU A 21 35.88 -11.71 -32.84
CA LEU A 21 36.24 -12.68 -33.88
C LEU A 21 37.70 -12.51 -34.30
N LEU A 22 38.12 -11.28 -34.61
CA LEU A 22 39.46 -11.00 -35.12
C LEU A 22 40.54 -11.33 -34.07
N ARG A 23 40.34 -11.03 -32.79
CA ARG A 23 41.36 -11.34 -31.76
C ARG A 23 41.68 -12.85 -31.64
N ARG A 24 40.77 -13.74 -32.06
CA ARG A 24 40.99 -15.20 -32.09
C ARG A 24 41.94 -15.64 -33.20
N ILE A 25 41.99 -14.88 -34.29
CA ILE A 25 42.77 -15.22 -35.49
C ILE A 25 44.12 -14.48 -35.50
N GLY A 26 44.20 -13.27 -34.94
CA GLY A 26 45.44 -12.48 -34.93
C GLY A 26 45.30 -11.13 -34.23
N SER A 27 46.27 -10.23 -34.41
CA SER A 27 46.22 -8.85 -33.89
C SER A 27 45.42 -7.95 -34.86
N PRO A 28 44.26 -7.38 -34.46
CA PRO A 28 43.54 -6.40 -35.27
C PRO A 28 44.33 -5.10 -35.38
N ILE A 29 44.54 -4.62 -36.61
CA ILE A 29 45.13 -3.32 -36.93
C ILE A 29 43.99 -2.38 -37.28
N ALA A 30 43.80 -1.34 -36.46
CA ALA A 30 42.82 -0.29 -36.69
C ALA A 30 43.35 0.77 -37.64
N PHE A 31 42.48 1.36 -38.46
CA PHE A 31 42.85 2.49 -39.29
C PHE A 31 41.75 3.55 -39.20
N PRO A 32 42.10 4.84 -39.04
CA PRO A 32 41.11 5.89 -38.90
C PRO A 32 40.50 6.31 -40.25
N ASP A 33 41.07 5.86 -41.38
CA ASP A 33 40.61 6.20 -42.73
C ASP A 33 40.91 5.11 -43.78
N ALA A 34 40.10 5.06 -44.83
CA ALA A 34 40.21 4.04 -45.88
C ALA A 34 41.50 4.22 -46.71
N ILE A 35 42.22 3.12 -46.94
CA ILE A 35 43.42 3.09 -47.79
C ILE A 35 43.01 3.16 -49.28
N GLU A 36 42.01 2.35 -49.65
CA GLU A 36 41.39 2.29 -50.98
C GLU A 36 39.91 2.65 -50.87
N GLY A 37 39.42 3.56 -51.74
CA GLY A 37 38.02 4.02 -51.73
C GLY A 37 37.78 5.37 -51.04
N PRO A 38 36.50 5.71 -50.73
CA PRO A 38 36.12 7.00 -50.17
C PRO A 38 36.76 7.30 -48.81
N ARG A 39 37.31 8.51 -48.68
CA ARG A 39 37.99 8.99 -47.46
C ARG A 39 36.98 9.50 -46.42
N LEU A 40 37.42 9.70 -45.18
CA LEU A 40 36.53 10.17 -44.10
C LEU A 40 35.93 11.54 -44.41
N ALA A 41 36.68 12.41 -45.07
CA ALA A 41 36.19 13.70 -45.55
C ALA A 41 34.97 13.57 -46.49
N ASP A 42 34.87 12.49 -47.27
CA ASP A 42 33.78 12.31 -48.23
C ASP A 42 32.41 12.19 -47.54
N ASN A 43 32.38 11.73 -46.30
CA ASN A 43 31.16 11.63 -45.49
C ASN A 43 30.63 13.01 -45.05
N TRP A 44 31.43 14.07 -45.17
CA TRP A 44 31.16 15.39 -44.60
C TRP A 44 31.47 16.53 -45.59
N ASN A 45 31.33 16.27 -46.89
CA ASN A 45 31.71 17.21 -47.97
C ASN A 45 31.00 18.57 -47.94
N THR A 46 29.88 18.69 -47.21
CA THR A 46 29.10 19.94 -47.03
C THR A 46 29.26 20.57 -45.64
N ALA A 47 30.05 19.97 -44.75
CA ALA A 47 30.25 20.44 -43.38
C ALA A 47 31.41 21.47 -43.28
N PRO A 48 31.42 22.36 -42.27
CA PRO A 48 32.55 23.25 -42.01
C PRO A 48 33.83 22.48 -41.68
N ASP A 49 35.00 23.04 -42.05
CA ASP A 49 36.30 22.39 -41.84
C ASP A 49 36.56 22.02 -40.37
N GLU A 50 36.05 22.79 -39.41
CA GLU A 50 36.15 22.49 -37.97
C GLU A 50 35.38 21.23 -37.57
N THR A 51 34.20 20.98 -38.16
CA THR A 51 33.41 19.76 -37.94
C THR A 51 34.11 18.55 -38.57
N VAL A 52 34.69 18.72 -39.76
CA VAL A 52 35.50 17.68 -40.40
C VAL A 52 36.76 17.38 -39.57
N ALA A 53 37.45 18.39 -39.04
CA ALA A 53 38.60 18.23 -38.17
C ALA A 53 38.24 17.46 -36.88
N ARG A 54 37.10 17.77 -36.26
CA ARG A 54 36.56 17.01 -35.11
C ARG A 54 36.30 15.54 -35.47
N ALA A 55 35.73 15.26 -36.64
CA ALA A 55 35.51 13.90 -37.11
C ALA A 55 36.82 13.11 -37.27
N TYR A 56 37.84 13.74 -37.84
CA TYR A 56 39.16 13.14 -37.99
C TYR A 56 39.86 12.92 -36.64
N HIS A 57 39.76 13.89 -35.72
CA HIS A 57 40.34 13.76 -34.37
C HIS A 57 39.68 12.63 -33.57
N ARG A 58 38.36 12.47 -33.68
CA ARG A 58 37.63 11.34 -33.09
C ARG A 58 38.05 10.01 -33.69
N ALA A 59 38.14 9.91 -35.03
CA ALA A 59 38.53 8.69 -35.72
C ALA A 59 39.97 8.27 -35.36
N LEU A 60 40.88 9.25 -35.29
CA LEU A 60 42.26 9.11 -34.83
C LEU A 60 42.33 8.43 -33.45
N TRP A 61 41.68 9.01 -32.44
CA TRP A 61 41.77 8.50 -31.08
C TRP A 61 40.96 7.23 -30.84
N THR A 62 39.85 7.04 -31.57
CA THR A 62 39.11 5.77 -31.59
C THR A 62 40.01 4.65 -32.10
N ALA A 63 40.62 4.80 -33.27
CA ALA A 63 41.51 3.79 -33.85
C ALA A 63 42.74 3.53 -32.98
N ALA A 64 43.30 4.57 -32.36
CA ALA A 64 44.44 4.45 -31.46
C ALA A 64 44.11 3.63 -30.19
N ALA A 65 42.90 3.77 -29.64
CA ALA A 65 42.49 3.11 -28.40
C ALA A 65 41.97 1.67 -28.59
N VAL A 66 41.30 1.39 -29.72
CA VAL A 66 40.65 0.08 -29.96
C VAL A 66 41.51 -0.92 -30.73
N GLY A 67 42.44 -0.47 -31.58
CA GLY A 67 43.29 -1.36 -32.37
C GLY A 67 44.48 -1.91 -31.58
N THR A 68 44.83 -3.19 -31.75
CA THR A 68 46.07 -3.77 -31.17
C THR A 68 47.32 -3.19 -31.85
N GLY A 69 47.23 -2.97 -33.15
CA GLY A 69 48.07 -2.03 -33.89
C GLY A 69 47.19 -0.96 -34.54
N TRP A 70 47.80 0.05 -35.13
CA TRP A 70 47.08 0.96 -36.01
C TRP A 70 47.92 1.45 -37.18
N LEU A 71 47.24 1.78 -38.29
CA LEU A 71 47.83 2.26 -39.53
C LEU A 71 47.10 3.53 -39.94
N VAL A 72 47.83 4.62 -40.12
CA VAL A 72 47.29 5.90 -40.61
C VAL A 72 47.68 6.04 -42.09
N PRO A 73 46.72 6.09 -43.02
CA PRO A 73 47.05 6.32 -44.42
C PRO A 73 47.60 7.74 -44.62
N MET A 74 48.59 7.89 -45.50
CA MET A 74 49.14 9.20 -45.88
C MET A 74 48.01 10.15 -46.31
N GLY A 75 48.15 11.45 -46.00
CA GLY A 75 47.16 12.49 -46.26
C GLY A 75 45.99 12.54 -45.27
N PHE A 76 45.84 11.56 -44.37
CA PHE A 76 44.86 11.65 -43.27
C PHE A 76 45.18 12.82 -42.35
N GLU A 77 46.46 13.04 -42.07
CA GLU A 77 46.98 14.12 -41.24
C GLU A 77 46.67 15.52 -41.79
N ARG A 78 46.36 15.62 -43.09
CA ARG A 78 46.01 16.88 -43.78
C ARG A 78 44.56 16.95 -44.25
N GLY A 79 43.73 15.94 -43.95
CA GLY A 79 42.34 15.89 -44.39
C GLY A 79 42.13 15.63 -45.89
N VAL A 80 43.09 15.00 -46.56
CA VAL A 80 43.04 14.74 -48.01
C VAL A 80 41.91 13.75 -48.34
N ALA A 81 40.99 14.18 -49.23
CA ALA A 81 39.87 13.36 -49.71
C ALA A 81 40.22 12.45 -50.90
N LEU A 82 41.41 12.57 -51.48
CA LEU A 82 41.85 11.74 -52.60
C LEU A 82 42.26 10.32 -52.11
N PRO A 83 41.77 9.23 -52.75
CA PRO A 83 42.22 7.87 -52.46
C PRO A 83 43.70 7.67 -52.83
N LEU A 84 44.43 6.87 -52.03
CA LEU A 84 45.86 6.62 -52.24
C LEU A 84 46.16 5.63 -53.37
N MET A 85 45.29 4.65 -53.61
CA MET A 85 45.48 3.59 -54.61
C MET A 85 44.31 3.53 -55.60
N ALA A 86 44.11 4.61 -56.36
CA ALA A 86 43.19 4.63 -57.48
C ALA A 86 43.89 4.19 -58.78
N ARG A 87 43.13 3.61 -59.72
CA ARG A 87 43.62 3.20 -61.05
C ARG A 87 44.24 4.35 -61.86
N ASP A 88 43.90 5.60 -61.53
CA ASP A 88 44.34 6.84 -62.18
C ASP A 88 45.14 7.77 -61.24
N ALA A 89 45.97 7.21 -60.34
CA ALA A 89 46.72 7.99 -59.35
C ALA A 89 47.73 8.98 -59.98
N ASP A 90 47.62 10.27 -59.64
CA ASP A 90 48.52 11.36 -60.06
C ASP A 90 49.23 11.99 -58.84
N ALA A 91 50.56 11.88 -58.80
CA ALA A 91 51.38 12.37 -57.70
C ALA A 91 51.39 13.90 -57.57
N ALA A 92 51.26 14.65 -58.67
CA ALA A 92 51.21 16.11 -58.63
C ALA A 92 49.88 16.59 -58.06
N ARG A 93 48.78 15.96 -58.49
CA ARG A 93 47.43 16.23 -57.96
C ARG A 93 47.31 15.90 -56.47
N TYR A 94 47.90 14.80 -56.03
CA TYR A 94 47.91 14.42 -54.63
C TYR A 94 48.75 15.39 -53.78
N ARG A 95 49.91 15.83 -54.28
CA ARG A 95 50.74 16.83 -53.60
C ARG A 95 50.04 18.19 -53.49
N ALA A 96 49.33 18.63 -54.52
CA ALA A 96 48.51 19.84 -54.45
C ALA A 96 47.40 19.73 -53.39
N ALA A 97 46.77 18.57 -53.23
CA ALA A 97 45.78 18.34 -52.18
C ALA A 97 46.39 18.29 -50.76
N LEU A 98 47.66 17.89 -50.62
CA LEU A 98 48.39 17.97 -49.34
C LEU A 98 48.76 19.41 -48.97
N ASP A 99 49.09 20.24 -49.98
CA ASP A 99 49.42 21.65 -49.79
C ASP A 99 48.16 22.47 -49.46
N ASP A 100 47.00 22.14 -50.06
CA ASP A 100 45.67 22.73 -49.81
C ASP A 100 44.93 22.07 -48.63
N ALA A 101 45.62 21.95 -47.49
CA ALA A 101 45.12 21.21 -46.33
C ALA A 101 44.02 21.95 -45.57
N ARG A 102 42.94 21.24 -45.21
CA ARG A 102 41.84 21.77 -44.38
C ARG A 102 42.23 21.96 -42.91
N PHE A 103 43.18 21.15 -42.43
CA PHE A 103 43.71 21.13 -41.06
C PHE A 103 45.02 20.33 -41.01
N ASP A 104 45.73 20.36 -39.88
CA ASP A 104 46.95 19.57 -39.66
C ASP A 104 46.88 18.80 -38.33
N LEU A 105 46.79 17.47 -38.42
CA LEU A 105 46.75 16.54 -37.28
C LEU A 105 48.09 15.86 -37.01
N SER A 106 49.19 16.30 -37.63
CA SER A 106 50.52 15.69 -37.42
C SER A 106 50.93 15.65 -35.94
N GLY A 107 50.62 16.72 -35.19
CA GLY A 107 50.82 16.79 -33.74
C GLY A 107 49.95 15.78 -32.98
N ALA A 108 48.66 15.72 -33.28
CA ALA A 108 47.73 14.78 -32.64
C ALA A 108 48.09 13.31 -32.93
N ILE A 109 48.63 13.00 -34.11
CA ILE A 109 49.15 11.67 -34.45
C ILE A 109 50.42 11.36 -33.66
N ALA A 110 51.30 12.35 -33.46
CA ALA A 110 52.47 12.19 -32.58
C ALA A 110 52.04 11.91 -31.13
N ASP A 111 51.03 12.62 -30.63
CA ASP A 111 50.45 12.43 -29.30
C ASP A 111 49.79 11.06 -29.13
N ALA A 112 48.99 10.62 -30.10
CA ALA A 112 48.38 9.28 -30.10
C ALA A 112 49.45 8.18 -30.07
N ASN A 113 50.53 8.32 -30.86
CA ASN A 113 51.65 7.38 -30.83
C ASN A 113 52.40 7.42 -29.49
N ALA A 114 52.59 8.59 -28.88
CA ALA A 114 53.20 8.71 -27.57
C ALA A 114 52.32 8.06 -26.48
N TRP A 115 51.02 8.30 -26.50
CA TRP A 115 50.05 7.71 -25.58
C TRP A 115 50.01 6.18 -25.71
N ARG A 116 49.98 5.63 -26.94
CA ARG A 116 50.03 4.17 -27.16
C ARG A 116 51.30 3.53 -26.61
N ARG A 117 52.46 4.19 -26.75
CA ARG A 117 53.72 3.73 -26.14
C ARG A 117 53.68 3.78 -24.61
N ALA A 118 52.97 4.76 -24.04
CA ALA A 118 52.82 4.93 -22.60
C ALA A 118 51.73 4.01 -21.99
N THR A 119 50.84 3.45 -22.81
CA THR A 119 49.66 2.65 -22.41
C THR A 119 49.73 1.24 -23.01
N PRO A 120 50.50 0.30 -22.42
CA PRO A 120 50.69 -1.05 -22.97
C PRO A 120 49.38 -1.80 -23.25
N LEU A 121 48.35 -1.56 -22.44
CA LEU A 121 47.02 -2.16 -22.58
C LEU A 121 46.37 -1.91 -23.96
N ALA A 122 46.65 -0.76 -24.58
CA ALA A 122 46.16 -0.44 -25.93
C ALA A 122 46.78 -1.33 -27.02
N ALA A 123 47.92 -1.97 -26.75
CA ALA A 123 48.60 -2.89 -27.67
C ALA A 123 48.31 -4.37 -27.39
N GLU A 124 47.50 -4.69 -26.36
CA GLU A 124 47.19 -6.06 -25.98
C GLU A 124 46.00 -6.62 -26.79
N ARG A 125 45.96 -7.93 -27.02
CA ARG A 125 44.84 -8.59 -27.74
C ARG A 125 43.66 -8.95 -26.83
N GLY A 126 43.39 -8.09 -25.86
CA GLY A 126 42.39 -8.35 -24.84
C GLY A 126 40.95 -8.16 -25.32
N GLU A 127 40.00 -8.42 -24.42
CA GLU A 127 38.59 -8.16 -24.66
C GLU A 127 38.32 -6.66 -24.82
N ILE A 128 37.36 -6.32 -25.68
CA ILE A 128 36.68 -5.03 -25.65
C ILE A 128 35.22 -5.33 -25.36
N ALA A 129 34.68 -4.74 -24.31
CA ALA A 129 33.26 -4.77 -24.00
C ALA A 129 32.67 -3.38 -24.30
N GLN A 130 31.46 -3.34 -24.85
CA GLN A 130 30.71 -2.10 -24.97
C GLN A 130 29.82 -1.94 -23.74
N LEU A 131 30.02 -0.85 -22.99
CA LEU A 131 29.29 -0.52 -21.76
C LEU A 131 28.05 0.33 -22.05
N SER A 132 28.07 1.14 -23.10
CA SER A 132 26.95 1.98 -23.51
C SER A 132 25.98 1.21 -24.43
N ALA A 133 24.67 1.41 -24.26
CA ALA A 133 23.66 0.83 -25.16
C ALA A 133 23.84 1.30 -26.62
N PRO A 134 23.43 0.49 -27.62
CA PRO A 134 23.38 0.95 -29.01
C PRO A 134 22.54 2.23 -29.13
N GLY A 135 23.09 3.25 -29.81
CA GLY A 135 22.44 4.56 -29.98
C GLY A 135 22.50 5.49 -28.77
N ALA A 136 23.18 5.12 -27.67
CA ALA A 136 23.45 6.03 -26.56
C ALA A 136 24.25 7.25 -27.02
N ARG A 137 23.97 8.43 -26.44
CA ARG A 137 24.62 9.69 -26.85
C ARG A 137 26.14 9.66 -26.72
N ALA A 138 26.68 8.92 -25.75
CA ALA A 138 28.11 8.64 -25.63
C ALA A 138 28.35 7.14 -25.77
N THR A 139 29.43 6.80 -26.46
CA THR A 139 29.89 5.43 -26.57
C THR A 139 30.93 5.16 -25.51
N ALA A 140 30.67 4.22 -24.62
CA ALA A 140 31.62 3.76 -23.61
C ALA A 140 32.04 2.33 -23.94
N LEU A 141 33.34 2.11 -24.10
CA LEU A 141 33.94 0.79 -24.23
C LEU A 141 34.91 0.54 -23.07
N LEU A 142 35.10 -0.71 -22.70
CA LEU A 142 36.10 -1.13 -21.74
C LEU A 142 37.03 -2.14 -22.41
N ARG A 143 38.34 -1.88 -22.35
CA ARG A 143 39.37 -2.75 -22.91
C ARG A 143 40.16 -3.43 -21.81
N GLY A 144 40.26 -4.75 -21.89
CA GLY A 144 41.06 -5.59 -21.02
C GLY A 144 42.41 -5.98 -21.63
N ARG A 145 43.21 -6.70 -20.84
CA ARG A 145 44.47 -7.33 -21.25
C ARG A 145 44.21 -8.76 -21.72
N GLY A 146 43.40 -9.49 -20.95
CA GLY A 146 43.15 -10.91 -21.14
C GLY A 146 42.00 -11.21 -22.10
N PRO A 147 41.74 -12.50 -22.35
CA PRO A 147 40.60 -12.93 -23.15
C PRO A 147 39.24 -12.58 -22.50
N SER A 148 39.22 -12.31 -21.20
CA SER A 148 38.03 -11.90 -20.43
C SER A 148 38.39 -10.79 -19.43
N LEU A 149 37.62 -9.71 -19.46
CA LEU A 149 37.72 -8.60 -18.50
C LEU A 149 37.46 -9.03 -17.05
N GLU A 150 36.76 -10.15 -16.83
CA GLU A 150 36.44 -10.68 -15.49
C GLU A 150 37.66 -11.08 -14.67
N HIS A 151 38.81 -11.32 -15.32
CA HIS A 151 40.05 -11.78 -14.67
C HIS A 151 41.19 -10.76 -14.75
N ASP A 152 40.95 -9.60 -15.36
CA ASP A 152 41.99 -8.56 -15.49
C ASP A 152 42.08 -7.69 -14.23
N ASP A 153 43.27 -7.25 -13.84
CA ASP A 153 43.44 -6.31 -12.71
C ASP A 153 43.32 -4.84 -13.13
N THR A 154 43.46 -4.58 -14.43
CA THR A 154 43.45 -3.24 -15.03
C THR A 154 42.71 -3.26 -16.36
N ALA A 155 41.93 -2.22 -16.62
CA ALA A 155 41.27 -2.02 -17.90
C ALA A 155 41.43 -0.56 -18.36
N LEU A 156 41.05 -0.29 -19.61
CA LEU A 156 41.00 1.07 -20.18
C LEU A 156 39.56 1.37 -20.52
N LEU A 157 38.99 2.37 -19.86
CA LEU A 157 37.69 2.94 -20.22
C LEU A 157 37.89 3.94 -21.36
N ILE A 158 37.20 3.70 -22.45
CA ILE A 158 37.22 4.51 -23.68
C ILE A 158 35.83 5.11 -23.81
N ALA A 159 35.68 6.41 -23.56
CA ALA A 159 34.45 7.13 -23.80
C ALA A 159 34.59 8.00 -25.05
N LEU A 160 33.61 7.98 -25.95
CA LEU A 160 33.61 8.69 -27.23
C LEU A 160 32.29 9.46 -27.38
N ASN A 161 32.34 10.64 -27.98
CA ASN A 161 31.16 11.40 -28.39
C ASN A 161 30.91 11.23 -29.90
N PRO A 162 29.88 10.47 -30.32
CA PRO A 162 29.51 10.29 -31.72
C PRO A 162 28.87 11.53 -32.36
N ASP A 163 28.41 12.50 -31.57
CA ASP A 163 27.93 13.79 -32.07
C ASP A 163 29.10 14.74 -32.31
N LEU A 164 29.14 15.41 -33.46
CA LEU A 164 30.20 16.35 -33.85
C LEU A 164 29.85 17.81 -33.56
N ASP A 165 28.59 18.09 -33.24
CA ASP A 165 28.05 19.44 -33.07
C ASP A 165 27.63 19.72 -31.62
N ALA A 166 27.30 18.69 -30.83
CA ALA A 166 26.89 18.84 -29.44
C ALA A 166 27.81 18.12 -28.42
N PRO A 167 28.05 18.72 -27.24
CA PRO A 167 28.71 18.02 -26.14
C PRO A 167 27.79 16.93 -25.57
N THR A 168 28.39 15.85 -25.07
CA THR A 168 27.67 14.72 -24.49
C THR A 168 28.11 14.45 -23.05
N HIS A 169 27.13 14.28 -22.18
CA HIS A 169 27.37 13.87 -20.80
C HIS A 169 27.54 12.35 -20.68
N VAL A 170 28.60 11.92 -19.99
CA VAL A 170 28.85 10.52 -19.63
C VAL A 170 28.50 10.32 -18.17
N ASP A 171 27.38 9.64 -17.92
CA ASP A 171 26.89 9.30 -16.58
C ASP A 171 27.38 7.89 -16.18
N PRO A 172 28.23 7.74 -15.14
CA PRO A 172 28.67 6.46 -14.60
C PRO A 172 27.50 5.53 -14.24
N GLY A 173 26.38 6.07 -13.78
CA GLY A 173 25.18 5.29 -13.46
C GLY A 173 24.61 4.52 -14.67
N THR A 174 24.91 4.96 -15.89
CA THR A 174 24.46 4.31 -17.14
C THR A 174 25.44 3.28 -17.70
N ILE A 175 26.70 3.30 -17.27
CA ILE A 175 27.78 2.48 -17.86
C ILE A 175 28.40 1.48 -16.87
N LEU A 176 28.32 1.76 -15.56
CA LEU A 176 28.88 0.91 -14.51
C LEU A 176 28.01 -0.32 -14.17
N PRO A 177 26.66 -0.28 -14.25
CA PRO A 177 25.86 -1.49 -14.05
C PRO A 177 26.26 -2.59 -15.04
N GLY A 178 26.73 -3.73 -14.53
CA GLY A 178 27.17 -4.86 -15.36
C GLY A 178 28.56 -4.72 -15.98
N VAL A 179 29.37 -3.74 -15.56
CA VAL A 179 30.77 -3.63 -16.02
C VAL A 179 31.55 -4.91 -15.64
N PRO A 180 32.13 -5.64 -16.61
CA PRO A 180 32.82 -6.90 -16.32
C PRO A 180 34.03 -6.63 -15.42
N GLY A 181 34.33 -7.53 -14.48
CA GLY A 181 35.45 -7.39 -13.56
C GLY A 181 35.32 -6.29 -12.49
N GLY A 182 34.21 -5.53 -12.46
CA GLY A 182 33.96 -4.51 -11.43
C GLY A 182 34.87 -3.27 -11.52
N PHE A 183 35.26 -2.88 -12.75
CA PHE A 183 36.09 -1.69 -13.02
C PHE A 183 35.31 -0.37 -12.86
N THR A 184 34.95 -0.03 -11.62
CA THR A 184 34.16 1.17 -11.29
C THR A 184 34.99 2.37 -10.85
N HIS A 185 36.31 2.20 -10.68
CA HIS A 185 37.23 3.27 -10.34
C HIS A 185 38.13 3.62 -11.51
N VAL A 186 38.62 4.85 -11.56
CA VAL A 186 39.61 5.31 -12.52
C VAL A 186 40.79 6.01 -11.83
N LEU A 187 41.94 6.02 -12.48
CA LEU A 187 43.04 6.90 -12.08
C LEU A 187 42.77 8.34 -12.57
N PRO A 188 43.10 9.37 -11.76
CA PRO A 188 42.95 10.76 -12.19
C PRO A 188 43.78 11.07 -13.44
N PRO A 189 43.24 11.78 -14.45
CA PRO A 189 44.03 12.26 -15.58
C PRO A 189 45.11 13.25 -15.08
N ASN A 190 46.37 13.02 -15.47
CA ASN A 190 47.59 13.75 -15.04
C ASN A 190 48.19 13.43 -13.65
N GLY A 191 48.09 12.19 -13.19
CA GLY A 191 48.99 11.67 -12.15
C GLY A 191 50.44 11.57 -12.67
N ALA A 192 51.19 12.66 -12.59
CA ALA A 192 52.62 12.70 -12.92
C ALA A 192 53.35 11.55 -12.21
N ARG A 193 53.98 10.68 -12.99
CA ARG A 193 54.92 9.66 -12.52
C ARG A 193 56.05 10.35 -11.76
N LYS A 194 55.94 10.44 -10.44
CA LYS A 194 57.04 10.48 -9.45
C LYS A 194 56.47 10.38 -8.02
N SER A 195 56.76 9.23 -7.39
CA SER A 195 56.72 8.92 -5.94
C SER A 195 55.39 9.01 -5.16
N ALA A 196 54.40 8.16 -5.49
CA ALA A 196 53.47 7.47 -4.58
C ALA A 196 52.44 6.67 -5.42
N PRO A 197 51.90 5.52 -4.95
CA PRO A 197 50.77 4.89 -5.64
C PRO A 197 49.55 5.80 -5.56
N VAL A 198 49.11 6.34 -6.70
CA VAL A 198 47.89 7.15 -6.79
C VAL A 198 46.69 6.23 -6.56
N ALA A 199 45.93 6.49 -5.50
CA ALA A 199 44.71 5.74 -5.22
C ALA A 199 43.68 5.98 -6.33
N SER A 200 43.04 4.92 -6.81
CA SER A 200 41.95 5.03 -7.77
C SER A 200 40.71 5.60 -7.10
N VAL A 201 39.98 6.46 -7.81
CA VAL A 201 38.76 7.09 -7.33
C VAL A 201 37.56 6.56 -8.09
N ALA A 202 36.38 6.56 -7.47
CA ALA A 202 35.15 6.19 -8.17
C ALA A 202 34.95 7.09 -9.40
N LEU A 203 34.61 6.48 -10.53
CA LEU A 203 34.36 7.21 -11.77
C LEU A 203 33.24 8.25 -11.54
N GLN A 204 33.58 9.52 -11.72
CA GLN A 204 32.64 10.63 -11.63
C GLN A 204 32.07 10.94 -13.00
N ALA A 205 30.90 11.57 -13.04
CA ALA A 205 30.32 12.03 -14.29
C ALA A 205 31.18 13.12 -14.94
N PHE A 206 31.30 13.08 -16.26
CA PHE A 206 32.09 14.03 -17.04
C PHE A 206 31.42 14.33 -18.37
N THR A 207 31.84 15.42 -19.02
CA THR A 207 31.30 15.84 -20.31
C THR A 207 32.37 15.70 -21.38
N LEU A 208 32.00 15.10 -22.51
CA LEU A 208 32.81 15.06 -23.72
C LEU A 208 32.35 16.18 -24.64
N GLU A 209 33.29 17.00 -25.10
CA GLU A 209 33.04 18.00 -26.15
C GLU A 209 32.56 17.34 -27.46
N PRO A 210 31.97 18.08 -28.41
CA PRO A 210 31.57 17.52 -29.70
C PRO A 210 32.73 16.82 -30.41
N GLY A 211 32.55 15.54 -30.77
CA GLY A 211 33.59 14.66 -31.31
C GLY A 211 34.70 14.29 -30.31
N GLY A 212 34.56 14.66 -29.05
CA GLY A 212 35.52 14.43 -27.98
C GLY A 212 35.62 12.97 -27.53
N TYR A 213 36.65 12.69 -26.73
CA TYR A 213 36.90 11.37 -26.16
C TYR A 213 37.54 11.49 -24.76
N ALA A 214 37.45 10.42 -23.98
CA ALA A 214 38.21 10.24 -22.74
C ALA A 214 38.77 8.82 -22.66
N LEU A 215 40.06 8.71 -22.33
CA LEU A 215 40.77 7.44 -22.15
C LEU A 215 41.22 7.37 -20.68
N LEU A 216 40.52 6.58 -19.87
CA LEU A 216 40.69 6.54 -18.43
C LEU A 216 41.19 5.16 -17.98
N ASP A 217 42.27 5.12 -17.20
CA ASP A 217 42.78 3.89 -16.62
C ASP A 217 41.81 3.37 -15.56
N ALA A 218 41.06 2.32 -15.90
CA ALA A 218 40.08 1.72 -15.02
C ALA A 218 40.73 0.73 -14.05
N ARG A 219 40.22 0.71 -12.81
CA ARG A 219 40.64 -0.13 -11.69
C ARG A 219 39.42 -0.74 -11.03
N ARG A 220 39.59 -1.94 -10.49
CA ARG A 220 38.56 -2.59 -9.67
C ARG A 220 38.35 -1.79 -8.38
N ALA A 221 37.11 -1.71 -7.92
CA ALA A 221 36.85 -1.27 -6.56
C ALA A 221 37.40 -2.30 -5.56
N PRO A 222 37.96 -1.88 -4.41
CA PRO A 222 38.30 -2.82 -3.34
C PRO A 222 37.02 -3.51 -2.84
N PRO A 223 37.06 -4.83 -2.57
CA PRO A 223 35.89 -5.54 -2.05
C PRO A 223 35.52 -5.05 -0.65
N ALA A 224 34.23 -4.99 -0.37
CA ALA A 224 33.72 -4.74 0.99
C ALA A 224 33.85 -6.05 1.80
N LEU A 225 34.88 -6.13 2.64
CA LEU A 225 35.12 -7.28 3.50
C LEU A 225 34.55 -7.02 4.90
N ALA A 226 33.86 -8.02 5.47
CA ALA A 226 33.44 -7.96 6.86
C ALA A 226 34.67 -7.91 7.77
N ARG A 227 34.67 -7.01 8.76
CA ARG A 227 35.69 -6.99 9.81
C ARG A 227 35.29 -8.01 10.87
N THR A 228 35.85 -9.22 10.82
CA THR A 228 35.63 -10.25 11.83
C THR A 228 36.88 -10.45 12.67
N ASP A 229 36.69 -10.65 13.97
CA ASP A 229 37.70 -11.19 14.87
C ASP A 229 37.24 -12.58 15.36
N ALA A 230 38.13 -13.31 16.05
CA ALA A 230 37.84 -14.65 16.54
C ALA A 230 36.65 -14.71 17.52
N ALA A 231 36.31 -13.59 18.19
CA ALA A 231 35.16 -13.51 19.08
C ALA A 231 33.85 -13.35 18.28
N GLY A 232 33.86 -12.51 17.24
CA GLY A 232 32.77 -12.36 16.29
C GLY A 232 32.46 -13.66 15.56
N GLU A 233 33.47 -14.42 15.14
CA GLU A 233 33.29 -15.74 14.50
C GLU A 233 32.61 -16.75 15.43
N ARG A 234 33.05 -16.84 16.69
CA ARG A 234 32.40 -17.72 17.67
C ARG A 234 30.95 -17.32 17.92
N THR A 235 30.69 -16.02 18.04
CA THR A 235 29.34 -15.50 18.25
C THR A 235 28.43 -15.83 17.05
N ALA A 236 28.93 -15.65 15.82
CA ALA A 236 28.20 -15.99 14.60
C ALA A 236 27.90 -17.50 14.51
N LEU A 237 28.86 -18.36 14.85
CA LEU A 237 28.64 -19.81 14.86
C LEU A 237 27.63 -20.23 15.93
N SER A 238 27.72 -19.68 17.15
CA SER A 238 26.74 -19.96 18.20
C SER A 238 25.34 -19.50 17.80
N ALA A 239 25.20 -18.35 17.15
CA ALA A 239 23.93 -17.89 16.62
C ALA A 239 23.39 -18.84 15.54
N ALA A 240 24.23 -19.31 14.61
CA ALA A 240 23.83 -20.24 13.57
C ALA A 240 23.37 -21.62 14.13
N LEU A 241 24.02 -22.11 15.19
CA LEU A 241 23.63 -23.36 15.85
C LEU A 241 22.33 -23.25 16.66
N ALA A 242 21.99 -22.04 17.12
CA ALA A 242 20.76 -21.76 17.85
C ALA A 242 19.61 -21.29 16.95
N ALA A 243 19.86 -21.08 15.65
CA ALA A 243 18.87 -20.58 14.71
C ALA A 243 17.76 -21.61 14.49
N ASP A 244 16.55 -21.10 14.32
CA ASP A 244 15.40 -21.90 13.92
C ASP A 244 15.62 -22.57 12.56
N ARG A 245 15.25 -23.84 12.47
CA ARG A 245 15.46 -24.66 11.26
C ARG A 245 14.28 -24.60 10.29
N ILE A 246 13.09 -24.25 10.78
CA ILE A 246 11.88 -24.16 9.95
C ILE A 246 11.68 -22.69 9.58
N ALA A 247 11.58 -22.41 8.29
CA ALA A 247 11.26 -21.08 7.81
C ALA A 247 9.76 -20.83 7.95
N ILE A 248 9.40 -19.80 8.71
CA ILE A 248 8.04 -19.26 8.78
C ILE A 248 8.09 -17.87 8.14
N GLU A 249 7.50 -17.74 6.97
CA GLU A 249 7.57 -16.53 6.16
C GLU A 249 6.19 -16.06 5.72
N ARG A 250 6.11 -14.79 5.28
CA ARG A 250 4.93 -14.22 4.62
C ARG A 250 3.61 -14.46 5.36
N VAL A 251 3.64 -14.29 6.69
CA VAL A 251 2.43 -14.40 7.51
C VAL A 251 1.49 -13.25 7.19
N GLU A 252 0.28 -13.60 6.76
CA GLU A 252 -0.77 -12.69 6.30
C GLU A 252 -2.10 -13.09 6.94
N PRO A 253 -3.00 -12.15 7.27
CA PRO A 253 -2.88 -10.72 7.08
C PRO A 253 -1.99 -10.06 8.15
N ALA A 254 -1.20 -9.06 7.74
CA ALA A 254 -0.35 -8.28 8.64
C ALA A 254 -0.25 -6.83 8.14
N VAL A 255 -0.07 -5.88 9.08
CA VAL A 255 0.17 -4.46 8.76
C VAL A 255 1.57 -4.07 9.20
N ASP A 256 2.38 -3.59 8.26
CA ASP A 256 3.78 -3.21 8.46
C ASP A 256 4.58 -4.30 9.22
N GLY A 257 4.46 -5.56 8.78
CA GLY A 257 5.16 -6.70 9.38
C GLY A 257 4.66 -7.09 10.78
N GLY A 258 3.40 -6.81 11.12
CA GLY A 258 2.82 -7.09 12.44
C GLY A 258 2.97 -5.95 13.45
N ARG A 259 3.55 -4.81 13.04
CA ARG A 259 3.72 -3.64 13.89
C ARG A 259 2.38 -2.99 14.31
N PHE A 260 1.34 -3.10 13.47
CA PHE A 260 0.01 -2.57 13.75
C PHE A 260 -1.05 -3.65 13.65
N ALA A 261 -2.15 -3.45 14.38
CA ALA A 261 -3.26 -4.38 14.34
C ALA A 261 -3.98 -4.34 12.99
N ILE A 262 -4.29 -5.53 12.47
CA ILE A 262 -5.40 -5.67 11.54
C ILE A 262 -6.71 -5.43 12.31
N LYS A 263 -7.78 -5.09 11.61
CA LYS A 263 -9.09 -4.87 12.23
C LYS A 263 -10.12 -5.84 11.69
N ARG A 264 -10.93 -6.36 12.59
CA ARG A 264 -12.06 -7.25 12.31
C ARG A 264 -13.28 -6.79 13.09
N VAL A 265 -14.43 -7.35 12.75
CA VAL A 265 -15.63 -7.22 13.58
C VAL A 265 -15.91 -8.54 14.30
N ILE A 266 -16.54 -8.45 15.47
CA ILE A 266 -16.95 -9.65 16.22
C ILE A 266 -17.79 -10.59 15.34
N GLY A 267 -17.54 -11.89 15.46
CA GLY A 267 -18.15 -12.96 14.67
C GLY A 267 -17.46 -13.23 13.32
N GLU A 268 -16.51 -12.39 12.91
CA GLU A 268 -15.79 -12.58 11.65
C GLU A 268 -14.75 -13.70 11.75
N THR A 269 -14.64 -14.50 10.68
CA THR A 269 -13.59 -15.50 10.55
C THR A 269 -12.30 -14.84 10.09
N LEU A 270 -11.24 -14.96 10.88
CA LEU A 270 -9.89 -14.61 10.46
C LEU A 270 -9.26 -15.83 9.79
N VAL A 271 -8.85 -15.67 8.54
CA VAL A 271 -8.02 -16.64 7.81
C VAL A 271 -6.58 -16.13 7.85
N VAL A 272 -5.67 -16.91 8.44
CA VAL A 272 -4.25 -16.62 8.48
C VAL A 272 -3.55 -17.54 7.49
N HIS A 273 -2.70 -16.97 6.64
CA HIS A 273 -1.83 -17.67 5.70
C HIS A 273 -0.38 -17.50 6.12
N ALA A 274 0.44 -18.51 5.85
CA ALA A 274 1.89 -18.45 6.01
C ALA A 274 2.57 -19.30 4.93
N SER A 275 3.83 -19.00 4.64
CA SER A 275 4.74 -19.89 3.91
C SER A 275 5.58 -20.64 4.93
N ILE A 276 5.48 -21.97 4.97
CA ILE A 276 6.14 -22.80 5.99
C ILE A 276 6.86 -23.96 5.31
N PHE A 277 8.18 -23.99 5.43
CA PHE A 277 9.06 -24.97 4.78
C PHE A 277 10.36 -25.16 5.57
N THR A 278 11.12 -26.21 5.26
CA THR A 278 12.42 -26.52 5.89
C THR A 278 13.34 -27.22 4.90
N ASP A 279 14.60 -27.45 5.27
CA ASP A 279 15.52 -28.27 4.49
C ASP A 279 15.16 -29.77 4.54
N GLY A 280 15.44 -30.50 3.46
CA GLY A 280 15.15 -31.93 3.36
C GLY A 280 13.72 -32.24 2.91
N HIS A 281 13.22 -33.44 3.24
CA HIS A 281 11.93 -33.98 2.76
C HIS A 281 10.98 -34.39 3.90
N ALA A 282 11.25 -33.91 5.13
CA ALA A 282 10.42 -34.28 6.27
C ALA A 282 9.04 -33.60 6.19
N HIS A 283 8.01 -34.30 6.67
CA HIS A 283 6.70 -33.68 6.82
C HIS A 283 6.73 -32.63 7.93
N LEU A 284 6.03 -31.52 7.69
CA LEU A 284 5.86 -30.44 8.65
C LEU A 284 4.44 -30.44 9.19
N ALA A 285 4.29 -29.93 10.40
CA ALA A 285 3.01 -29.55 10.96
C ALA A 285 3.13 -28.14 11.54
N ALA A 286 2.02 -27.41 11.51
CA ALA A 286 1.97 -26.05 12.01
C ALA A 286 0.64 -25.78 12.72
N ALA A 287 0.66 -24.84 13.65
CA ALA A 287 -0.53 -24.36 14.35
C ALA A 287 -0.52 -22.84 14.46
N LEU A 288 -1.70 -22.26 14.35
CA LEU A 288 -1.94 -20.87 14.70
C LEU A 288 -2.21 -20.80 16.20
N GLN A 289 -1.31 -20.16 16.92
CA GLN A 289 -1.55 -19.79 18.31
C GLN A 289 -2.28 -18.46 18.35
N TRP A 290 -3.38 -18.36 19.09
CA TRP A 290 -4.12 -17.11 19.27
C TRP A 290 -4.68 -16.97 20.68
N ARG A 291 -4.91 -15.73 21.13
CA ARG A 291 -5.50 -15.40 22.43
C ARG A 291 -6.07 -13.98 22.45
N ALA A 292 -6.95 -13.70 23.39
CA ALA A 292 -7.28 -12.32 23.77
C ALA A 292 -6.17 -11.74 24.66
N ASP A 293 -6.02 -10.41 24.70
CA ASP A 293 -4.97 -9.76 25.50
C ASP A 293 -5.13 -9.96 27.02
N ASP A 294 -6.32 -10.28 27.48
CA ASP A 294 -6.61 -10.61 28.89
C ASP A 294 -6.40 -12.10 29.22
N GLU A 295 -5.93 -12.91 28.27
CA GLU A 295 -5.66 -14.34 28.44
C GLU A 295 -4.15 -14.62 28.49
N ASP A 296 -3.71 -15.37 29.51
CA ASP A 296 -2.32 -15.82 29.60
C ASP A 296 -2.02 -17.03 28.71
N THR A 297 -3.04 -17.83 28.38
CA THR A 297 -2.89 -19.11 27.66
C THR A 297 -3.20 -18.97 26.18
N TRP A 298 -2.33 -19.50 25.33
CA TRP A 298 -2.56 -19.58 23.89
C TRP A 298 -3.49 -20.74 23.54
N ARG A 299 -4.50 -20.45 22.73
CA ARG A 299 -5.32 -21.44 22.04
C ARG A 299 -4.66 -21.80 20.73
N GLU A 300 -4.90 -23.01 20.23
CA GLU A 300 -4.29 -23.49 18.99
C GLU A 300 -5.34 -24.01 18.02
N VAL A 301 -5.17 -23.68 16.74
CA VAL A 301 -5.83 -24.37 15.63
C VAL A 301 -4.78 -24.85 14.63
N PRO A 302 -4.91 -26.06 14.08
CA PRO A 302 -3.94 -26.57 13.11
C PRO A 302 -3.99 -25.76 11.81
N PHE A 303 -2.84 -25.58 11.17
CA PHE A 303 -2.76 -25.14 9.80
C PHE A 303 -3.05 -26.30 8.84
N VAL A 304 -3.61 -25.98 7.68
CA VAL A 304 -3.83 -26.88 6.55
C VAL A 304 -2.83 -26.51 5.46
N ALA A 305 -2.08 -27.50 4.97
CA ALA A 305 -1.15 -27.33 3.87
C ALA A 305 -1.87 -27.11 2.53
N GLU A 306 -1.29 -26.28 1.69
CA GLU A 306 -1.66 -25.95 0.32
C GLU A 306 -0.43 -26.14 -0.60
N PRO A 307 -0.61 -26.17 -1.93
CA PRO A 307 0.53 -26.23 -2.85
C PRO A 307 1.54 -25.10 -2.67
N ASN A 308 2.81 -25.36 -3.00
CA ASN A 308 3.92 -24.41 -2.94
C ASN A 308 4.16 -23.82 -1.54
N ASP A 309 4.26 -24.71 -0.55
CA ASP A 309 4.59 -24.38 0.85
C ASP A 309 3.66 -23.37 1.51
N ARG A 310 2.46 -23.17 0.95
CA ARG A 310 1.44 -22.31 1.53
C ARG A 310 0.65 -23.08 2.57
N TRP A 311 0.28 -22.41 3.63
CA TRP A 311 -0.52 -22.97 4.70
C TRP A 311 -1.58 -21.97 5.09
N HIS A 312 -2.76 -22.44 5.49
CA HIS A 312 -3.78 -21.58 6.09
C HIS A 312 -4.39 -22.15 7.38
N ALA A 313 -4.79 -21.27 8.27
CA ALA A 313 -5.58 -21.57 9.47
C ALA A 313 -6.77 -20.62 9.57
N ARG A 314 -7.86 -21.06 10.19
CA ARG A 314 -9.08 -20.25 10.37
C ARG A 314 -9.49 -20.21 11.83
N ILE A 315 -9.80 -19.02 12.33
CA ILE A 315 -10.36 -18.80 13.67
C ILE A 315 -11.59 -17.90 13.60
N SER A 316 -12.55 -18.12 14.50
CA SER A 316 -13.70 -17.24 14.69
C SER A 316 -13.43 -16.29 15.84
N LEU A 317 -13.60 -14.98 15.62
CA LEU A 317 -13.33 -13.95 16.62
C LEU A 317 -14.61 -13.62 17.39
N ASP A 318 -14.83 -14.27 18.54
CA ASP A 318 -16.08 -14.22 19.30
C ASP A 318 -16.09 -13.24 20.49
N ARG A 319 -14.97 -12.55 20.75
CA ARG A 319 -14.83 -11.54 21.82
C ARG A 319 -14.44 -10.18 21.23
N LEU A 320 -14.96 -9.09 21.83
CA LEU A 320 -14.50 -7.73 21.53
C LEU A 320 -13.14 -7.47 22.19
N GLY A 321 -12.38 -6.55 21.60
CA GLY A 321 -11.11 -6.08 22.14
C GLY A 321 -9.88 -6.59 21.39
N ARG A 322 -8.72 -6.34 21.98
CA ARG A 322 -7.43 -6.71 21.39
C ARG A 322 -7.19 -8.21 21.56
N HIS A 323 -6.81 -8.84 20.45
CA HIS A 323 -6.36 -10.20 20.36
C HIS A 323 -4.97 -10.22 19.73
N ALA A 324 -4.29 -11.35 19.84
CA ALA A 324 -3.03 -11.59 19.18
C ALA A 324 -2.99 -13.01 18.60
N PHE A 325 -2.23 -13.19 17.52
CA PHE A 325 -1.88 -14.50 17.00
C PHE A 325 -0.39 -14.59 16.65
N ARG A 326 0.12 -15.82 16.57
CA ARG A 326 1.45 -16.14 16.02
C ARG A 326 1.44 -17.53 15.41
N VAL A 327 2.38 -17.79 14.52
CA VAL A 327 2.53 -19.10 13.87
C VAL A 327 3.59 -19.91 14.62
N ILE A 328 3.33 -21.20 14.78
CA ILE A 328 4.33 -22.16 15.22
C ILE A 328 4.38 -23.32 14.23
N ALA A 329 5.58 -23.86 14.02
CA ALA A 329 5.79 -24.99 13.13
C ALA A 329 6.81 -25.95 13.73
N TRP A 330 6.67 -27.23 13.41
CA TRP A 330 7.59 -28.27 13.86
C TRP A 330 7.66 -29.37 12.81
N ARG A 331 8.72 -30.17 12.90
CA ARG A 331 8.85 -31.38 12.09
C ARG A 331 7.90 -32.45 12.64
N ASP A 332 7.02 -32.96 11.80
CA ASP A 332 6.11 -34.03 12.18
C ASP A 332 6.79 -35.39 11.94
N ASP A 333 7.56 -35.82 12.94
CA ASP A 333 8.27 -37.11 12.93
C ASP A 333 7.32 -38.29 12.78
N TRP A 334 6.09 -38.17 13.29
CA TRP A 334 5.07 -39.20 13.18
C TRP A 334 4.56 -39.32 11.76
N ALA A 335 4.08 -38.20 11.18
CA ALA A 335 3.57 -38.19 9.82
C ALA A 335 4.64 -38.61 8.80
N SER A 336 5.88 -38.19 9.01
CA SER A 336 7.03 -38.58 8.18
C SER A 336 7.23 -40.10 8.21
N LEU A 337 7.30 -40.69 9.41
CA LEU A 337 7.56 -42.11 9.56
C LEU A 337 6.40 -42.98 9.05
N VAL A 338 5.15 -42.62 9.35
CA VAL A 338 3.96 -43.34 8.86
C VAL A 338 3.93 -43.34 7.33
N THR A 339 4.20 -42.20 6.70
CA THR A 339 4.22 -42.07 5.23
C THR A 339 5.35 -42.92 4.61
N ASP A 340 6.54 -42.89 5.19
CA ASP A 340 7.67 -43.67 4.69
C ASP A 340 7.43 -45.18 4.82
N ILE A 341 6.87 -45.64 5.94
CA ILE A 341 6.47 -47.04 6.13
C ILE A 341 5.42 -47.45 5.08
N ALA A 342 4.40 -46.61 4.86
CA ALA A 342 3.37 -46.87 3.86
C ALA A 342 3.93 -46.99 2.44
N LYS A 343 4.81 -46.07 2.03
CA LYS A 343 5.47 -46.10 0.70
C LYS A 343 6.36 -47.34 0.53
N LYS A 344 7.18 -47.67 1.53
CA LYS A 344 8.05 -48.85 1.50
C LYS A 344 7.26 -50.15 1.41
N ARG A 345 6.18 -50.29 2.22
CA ARG A 345 5.31 -51.46 2.17
C ARG A 345 4.59 -51.60 0.83
N ALA A 346 4.08 -50.49 0.27
CA ALA A 346 3.46 -50.48 -1.05
C ALA A 346 4.44 -50.89 -2.17
N ALA A 347 5.73 -50.60 -2.00
CA ALA A 347 6.80 -51.05 -2.88
C ALA A 347 7.29 -52.50 -2.61
N GLY A 348 6.64 -53.22 -1.69
CA GLY A 348 7.00 -54.61 -1.34
C GLY A 348 8.28 -54.75 -0.52
N GLN A 349 8.74 -53.69 0.15
CA GLN A 349 9.93 -53.72 1.00
C GLN A 349 9.60 -54.20 2.42
N ASP A 350 10.57 -54.81 3.10
CA ASP A 350 10.47 -55.14 4.53
C ASP A 350 10.52 -53.85 5.36
N VAL A 351 9.51 -53.65 6.21
CA VAL A 351 9.35 -52.47 7.08
C VAL A 351 9.51 -52.80 8.58
N THR A 352 10.06 -53.98 8.91
CA THR A 352 10.21 -54.45 10.30
C THR A 352 11.05 -53.47 11.15
N LEU A 353 12.09 -52.87 10.56
CA LEU A 353 12.94 -51.91 11.25
C LEU A 353 12.19 -50.60 11.53
N GLU A 354 11.47 -50.07 10.55
CA GLU A 354 10.70 -48.83 10.65
C GLU A 354 9.52 -48.97 11.62
N LEU A 355 8.87 -50.14 11.67
CA LEU A 355 7.88 -50.44 12.72
C LEU A 355 8.49 -50.39 14.13
N ARG A 356 9.77 -50.76 14.26
CA ARG A 356 10.51 -50.62 15.53
C ARG A 356 10.86 -49.16 15.82
N GLU A 357 11.19 -48.36 14.80
CA GLU A 357 11.36 -46.91 14.93
C GLU A 357 10.06 -46.25 15.41
N ALA A 358 8.91 -46.67 14.89
CA ALA A 358 7.62 -46.14 15.30
C ALA A 358 7.32 -46.44 16.77
N GLN A 359 7.66 -47.64 17.24
CA GLN A 359 7.57 -48.00 18.65
C GLN A 359 8.48 -47.13 19.53
N LEU A 360 9.70 -46.82 19.07
CA LEU A 360 10.63 -45.93 19.79
C LEU A 360 10.11 -44.49 19.82
N LEU A 361 9.50 -44.02 18.74
CA LEU A 361 8.90 -42.70 18.66
C LEU A 361 7.73 -42.57 19.64
N LEU A 362 6.81 -43.54 19.69
CA LEU A 362 5.71 -43.58 20.66
C LEU A 362 6.23 -43.55 22.11
N ALA A 363 7.23 -44.37 22.42
CA ALA A 363 7.85 -44.39 23.74
C ALA A 363 8.53 -43.06 24.10
N THR A 364 9.17 -42.41 23.13
CA THR A 364 9.81 -41.10 23.31
C THR A 364 8.77 -40.02 23.54
N ALA A 365 7.70 -39.98 22.74
CA ALA A 365 6.60 -39.05 22.90
C ALA A 365 5.94 -39.19 24.28
N LEU A 366 5.67 -40.42 24.75
CA LEU A 366 5.15 -40.67 26.10
C LEU A 366 6.10 -40.20 27.21
N LYS A 367 7.41 -40.35 27.03
CA LYS A 367 8.42 -39.90 28.00
C LYS A 367 8.47 -38.37 28.12
N HIS A 368 8.27 -37.67 27.01
CA HIS A 368 8.38 -36.21 26.91
C HIS A 368 7.03 -35.49 26.92
N ALA A 369 5.92 -36.24 27.01
CA ALA A 369 4.57 -35.70 27.08
C ALA A 369 4.39 -34.74 28.26
N ASP A 370 3.62 -33.68 28.03
CA ASP A 370 3.12 -32.85 29.12
C ASP A 370 2.13 -33.67 29.98
N ARG A 371 2.41 -33.75 31.28
CA ARG A 371 1.60 -34.52 32.24
C ARG A 371 0.30 -33.82 32.62
N ALA A 372 0.07 -32.59 32.15
CA ALA A 372 -1.17 -31.86 32.39
C ALA A 372 -2.39 -32.51 31.72
N ASP A 373 -2.24 -33.11 30.53
CA ASP A 373 -3.34 -33.82 29.85
C ASP A 373 -3.30 -35.34 30.12
N ARG A 374 -3.79 -35.72 31.31
CA ARG A 374 -3.85 -37.12 31.74
C ARG A 374 -4.68 -38.00 30.80
N ARG A 375 -5.68 -37.44 30.09
CA ARG A 375 -6.55 -38.22 29.21
C ARG A 375 -5.83 -38.61 27.94
N ALA A 376 -5.13 -37.65 27.31
CA ALA A 376 -4.30 -37.92 26.14
C ALA A 376 -3.19 -38.94 26.48
N LEU A 377 -2.54 -38.76 27.64
CA LEU A 377 -1.50 -39.66 28.11
C LEU A 377 -2.00 -41.10 28.28
N THR A 378 -3.06 -41.32 29.06
CA THR A 378 -3.62 -42.66 29.28
C THR A 378 -4.09 -43.32 27.98
N ARG A 379 -4.68 -42.53 27.07
CA ARG A 379 -5.12 -43.07 25.79
C ARG A 379 -3.95 -43.54 24.93
N LEU A 380 -2.86 -42.77 24.86
CA LEU A 380 -1.69 -43.18 24.09
C LEU A 380 -0.94 -44.32 24.77
N GLU A 381 -0.87 -44.38 26.10
CA GLU A 381 -0.30 -45.53 26.83
C GLU A 381 -1.02 -46.83 26.47
N GLN A 382 -2.35 -46.81 26.44
CA GLN A 382 -3.16 -47.97 26.05
C GLN A 382 -2.85 -48.41 24.62
N LEU A 383 -2.90 -47.48 23.66
CA LEU A 383 -2.65 -47.78 22.24
C LEU A 383 -1.20 -48.20 21.99
N THR A 384 -0.24 -47.66 22.74
CA THR A 384 1.17 -48.06 22.64
C THR A 384 1.40 -49.47 23.18
N ALA A 385 0.67 -49.88 24.22
CA ALA A 385 0.69 -51.27 24.70
C ALA A 385 0.09 -52.23 23.66
N GLU A 386 -1.05 -51.88 23.08
CA GLU A 386 -1.67 -52.63 21.98
C GLU A 386 -0.72 -52.75 20.78
N PHE A 387 -0.09 -51.65 20.38
CA PHE A 387 0.91 -51.62 19.33
C PHE A 387 2.11 -52.55 19.60
N LYS A 388 2.57 -52.59 20.85
CA LYS A 388 3.70 -53.43 21.26
C LYS A 388 3.35 -54.92 21.15
N ASP A 389 2.15 -55.31 21.53
CA ASP A 389 1.74 -56.72 21.59
C ASP A 389 1.22 -57.25 20.23
N ALA A 390 0.89 -56.35 19.30
CA ALA A 390 0.42 -56.65 17.94
C ALA A 390 1.50 -57.29 17.04
N SER A 391 1.04 -58.10 16.07
CA SER A 391 1.85 -58.63 14.96
C SER A 391 2.28 -57.51 13.98
N PRO A 392 3.26 -57.73 13.08
CA PRO A 392 3.70 -56.71 12.13
C PRO A 392 2.59 -56.12 11.25
N ASP A 393 1.67 -56.95 10.77
CA ASP A 393 0.55 -56.49 9.94
C ASP A 393 -0.45 -55.66 10.76
N GLU A 394 -0.79 -56.11 11.98
CA GLU A 394 -1.66 -55.37 12.90
C GLU A 394 -1.04 -54.03 13.33
N ARG A 395 0.28 -53.98 13.54
CA ARG A 395 1.00 -52.72 13.81
C ARG A 395 0.85 -51.74 12.66
N PHE A 396 0.97 -52.20 11.43
CA PHE A 396 0.76 -51.32 10.29
C PHE A 396 -0.67 -50.75 10.26
N GLU A 397 -1.67 -51.60 10.48
CA GLU A 397 -3.07 -51.14 10.55
C GLU A 397 -3.28 -50.11 11.67
N LEU A 398 -2.67 -50.34 12.84
CA LEU A 398 -2.70 -49.39 13.95
C LEU A 398 -1.98 -48.07 13.63
N LEU A 399 -0.85 -48.07 12.90
CA LEU A 399 -0.18 -46.83 12.46
C LEU A 399 -1.06 -46.01 11.53
N GLY A 400 -1.82 -46.66 10.64
CA GLY A 400 -2.77 -46.00 9.74
C GLY A 400 -4.07 -45.58 10.41
N ALA A 401 -4.34 -46.00 11.66
CA ALA A 401 -5.60 -45.76 12.32
C ALA A 401 -5.72 -44.30 12.83
N PRO A 402 -6.83 -43.58 12.54
CA PRO A 402 -7.04 -42.22 13.04
C PRO A 402 -6.94 -42.10 14.56
N ALA A 403 -7.39 -43.13 15.29
CA ALA A 403 -7.36 -43.13 16.75
C ALA A 403 -5.96 -43.02 17.36
N LEU A 404 -4.93 -43.59 16.71
CA LEU A 404 -3.55 -43.50 17.17
C LEU A 404 -2.91 -42.17 16.78
N ALA A 405 -3.16 -41.69 15.56
CA ALA A 405 -2.72 -40.37 15.10
C ALA A 405 -3.29 -39.25 15.98
N ASP A 406 -4.59 -39.28 16.29
CA ASP A 406 -5.25 -38.30 17.15
C ASP A 406 -4.69 -38.31 18.57
N ALA A 407 -4.45 -39.50 19.14
CA ALA A 407 -3.86 -39.65 20.47
C ALA A 407 -2.41 -39.14 20.53
N TYR A 408 -1.62 -39.38 19.47
CA TYR A 408 -0.26 -38.86 19.35
C TYR A 408 -0.25 -37.33 19.23
N ALA A 409 -1.09 -36.76 18.36
CA ALA A 409 -1.21 -35.32 18.19
C ALA A 409 -1.65 -34.61 19.48
N ALA A 410 -2.54 -35.23 20.25
CA ALA A 410 -3.02 -34.71 21.53
C ALA A 410 -1.93 -34.58 22.60
N LEU A 411 -0.84 -35.38 22.55
CA LEU A 411 0.29 -35.23 23.47
C LEU A 411 1.11 -33.96 23.25
N ARG A 412 0.99 -33.32 22.08
CA ARG A 412 1.76 -32.13 21.69
C ARG A 412 3.29 -32.31 21.84
N TYR A 413 3.80 -33.51 21.62
CA TYR A 413 5.24 -33.76 21.52
C TYR A 413 5.78 -33.16 20.21
N ARG A 414 6.45 -32.01 20.31
CA ARG A 414 6.91 -31.19 19.17
C ARG A 414 8.41 -30.84 19.32
N PRO A 415 9.31 -31.78 19.04
CA PRO A 415 10.75 -31.49 19.11
C PRO A 415 11.13 -30.39 18.11
N PHE A 416 11.99 -29.47 18.54
CA PHE A 416 12.47 -28.34 17.73
C PHE A 416 11.34 -27.48 17.15
N VAL A 417 10.32 -27.18 17.96
CA VAL A 417 9.28 -26.22 17.57
C VAL A 417 9.90 -24.85 17.29
N THR A 418 9.67 -24.35 16.09
CA THR A 418 10.02 -22.97 15.72
C THR A 418 8.82 -22.09 15.97
N HIS A 419 9.09 -20.95 16.60
CA HIS A 419 8.11 -19.89 16.80
C HIS A 419 8.39 -18.78 15.81
N ASP A 420 7.33 -18.22 15.25
CA ASP A 420 7.46 -16.91 14.62
C ASP A 420 7.88 -15.89 15.69
N ASP A 421 8.91 -15.10 15.38
CA ASP A 421 9.39 -13.99 16.20
C ASP A 421 8.32 -12.92 16.39
N ALA A 422 7.43 -12.77 15.40
CA ALA A 422 6.37 -11.78 15.43
C ALA A 422 5.10 -12.29 16.13
N VAL A 423 4.52 -11.42 16.95
CA VAL A 423 3.16 -11.56 17.47
C VAL A 423 2.29 -10.53 16.79
N TYR A 424 1.26 -10.99 16.07
CA TYR A 424 0.41 -10.16 15.24
C TYR A 424 -0.84 -9.72 16.00
N PRO A 425 -1.02 -8.41 16.24
CA PRO A 425 -2.20 -7.92 16.94
C PRO A 425 -3.43 -7.84 16.03
N VAL A 426 -4.61 -8.01 16.61
CA VAL A 426 -5.92 -7.96 15.95
C VAL A 426 -6.87 -7.13 16.82
N ASP A 427 -7.42 -6.06 16.27
CA ASP A 427 -8.50 -5.30 16.90
C ASP A 427 -9.86 -5.87 16.47
N VAL A 428 -10.58 -6.48 17.41
CA VAL A 428 -11.94 -6.98 17.19
C VAL A 428 -12.94 -5.97 17.72
N GLU A 429 -13.71 -5.37 16.82
CA GLU A 429 -14.64 -4.28 17.14
C GLU A 429 -16.09 -4.68 16.90
N ARG A 430 -17.03 -3.92 17.45
CA ARG A 430 -18.46 -4.15 17.19
C ARG A 430 -18.85 -3.75 15.77
N ARG A 431 -20.00 -4.25 15.30
CA ARG A 431 -20.52 -4.01 13.95
C ARG A 431 -20.52 -2.53 13.54
N ALA A 432 -20.90 -1.61 14.43
CA ALA A 432 -20.96 -0.18 14.14
C ALA A 432 -19.61 0.43 13.71
N ALA A 433 -18.48 -0.14 14.12
CA ALA A 433 -17.16 0.31 13.67
C ALA A 433 -16.94 0.10 12.17
N ARG A 434 -17.72 -0.79 11.53
CA ARG A 434 -17.69 -1.07 10.08
C ARG A 434 -18.96 -0.62 9.38
N PHE A 435 -20.12 -0.89 9.96
CA PHE A 435 -21.44 -0.68 9.38
C PHE A 435 -22.29 0.25 10.23
N SER A 436 -22.52 1.47 9.73
CA SER A 436 -23.36 2.46 10.41
C SER A 436 -23.83 3.55 9.45
N SER A 437 -25.02 4.09 9.68
CA SER A 437 -25.55 5.26 8.97
C SER A 437 -25.66 6.44 9.93
N TRP A 438 -25.01 7.56 9.60
CA TRP A 438 -24.82 8.71 10.48
C TRP A 438 -25.67 9.92 10.07
N TYR A 439 -26.29 10.55 11.07
CA TYR A 439 -26.99 11.81 10.92
C TYR A 439 -26.37 12.86 11.82
N GLU A 440 -25.83 13.94 11.25
CA GLU A 440 -25.31 15.07 12.02
C GLU A 440 -26.37 16.16 12.16
N MET A 441 -26.60 16.65 13.37
CA MET A 441 -27.45 17.82 13.62
C MET A 441 -26.93 18.69 14.76
N PHE A 442 -27.31 19.97 14.75
CA PHE A 442 -27.02 20.89 15.84
C PHE A 442 -28.19 20.88 16.85
N PRO A 443 -28.00 20.42 18.10
CA PRO A 443 -29.06 20.42 19.10
C PRO A 443 -29.71 21.78 19.32
N ARG A 444 -28.92 22.86 19.24
CA ARG A 444 -29.40 24.23 19.41
C ARG A 444 -30.41 24.69 18.35
N SER A 445 -30.49 24.03 17.21
CA SER A 445 -31.46 24.34 16.15
C SER A 445 -32.69 23.44 16.16
N ALA A 446 -32.78 22.48 17.11
CA ALA A 446 -33.87 21.51 17.15
C ALA A 446 -35.24 22.10 17.53
N SER A 447 -35.25 23.33 18.10
CA SER A 447 -36.44 24.06 18.54
C SER A 447 -37.44 24.36 17.42
N ASN A 448 -36.98 24.36 16.16
CA ASN A 448 -37.67 24.89 14.99
C ASN A 448 -38.07 26.38 15.11
N ASP A 449 -37.37 27.15 15.96
CA ASP A 449 -37.61 28.58 16.17
C ASP A 449 -36.27 29.34 16.08
N ALA A 450 -36.21 30.35 15.20
CA ALA A 450 -34.98 31.08 14.90
C ALA A 450 -34.54 31.99 16.07
N HIS A 451 -35.45 32.25 17.01
CA HIS A 451 -35.22 33.12 18.17
C HIS A 451 -35.15 32.33 19.48
N ARG A 452 -35.30 31.00 19.45
CA ARG A 452 -35.22 30.15 20.64
C ARG A 452 -34.16 29.07 20.45
N HIS A 453 -33.15 29.09 21.32
CA HIS A 453 -32.16 28.02 21.41
C HIS A 453 -32.86 26.69 21.76
N GLY A 454 -32.52 25.63 21.03
CA GLY A 454 -33.02 24.27 21.25
C GLY A 454 -32.47 23.64 22.53
N THR A 455 -33.23 22.70 23.07
CA THR A 455 -32.89 21.88 24.24
C THR A 455 -32.76 20.41 23.84
N PHE A 456 -32.26 19.55 24.74
CA PHE A 456 -32.28 18.10 24.49
C PHE A 456 -33.70 17.53 24.32
N ASP A 457 -34.73 18.13 24.95
CA ASP A 457 -36.12 17.73 24.74
C ASP A 457 -36.60 18.06 23.32
N ASP A 458 -36.15 19.19 22.76
CA ASP A 458 -36.41 19.54 21.37
C ASP A 458 -35.72 18.54 20.42
N VAL A 459 -34.53 18.02 20.77
CA VAL A 459 -33.87 16.94 20.01
C VAL A 459 -34.69 15.65 20.10
N ILE A 460 -35.19 15.27 21.28
CA ILE A 460 -36.05 14.09 21.47
C ILE A 460 -37.25 14.15 20.52
N ALA A 461 -37.87 15.33 20.35
CA ALA A 461 -38.99 15.52 19.44
C ALA A 461 -38.64 15.28 17.95
N GLN A 462 -37.37 15.38 17.57
CA GLN A 462 -36.88 15.17 16.20
C GLN A 462 -36.49 13.71 15.91
N LEU A 463 -36.25 12.90 16.94
CA LEU A 463 -35.77 11.52 16.79
C LEU A 463 -36.63 10.64 15.86
N PRO A 464 -37.98 10.70 15.89
CA PRO A 464 -38.80 9.88 14.99
C PRO A 464 -38.48 10.12 13.51
N ARG A 465 -38.29 11.38 13.10
CA ARG A 465 -37.94 11.72 11.71
C ARG A 465 -36.60 11.13 11.29
N ILE A 466 -35.60 11.16 12.18
CA ILE A 466 -34.25 10.64 11.95
C ILE A 466 -34.27 9.11 11.89
N ARG A 467 -34.96 8.47 12.84
CA ARG A 467 -35.19 7.03 12.89
C ARG A 467 -35.88 6.53 11.61
N ASP A 468 -36.91 7.23 11.13
CA ASP A 468 -37.68 6.81 9.96
C ASP A 468 -36.87 6.90 8.65
N MET A 469 -35.84 7.75 8.61
CA MET A 469 -34.83 7.75 7.53
C MET A 469 -33.83 6.58 7.66
N GLY A 470 -33.88 5.82 8.74
CA GLY A 470 -33.06 4.62 8.93
C GLY A 470 -31.61 4.91 9.30
N PHE A 471 -31.34 5.97 10.05
CA PHE A 471 -30.03 6.19 10.66
C PHE A 471 -29.83 5.29 11.90
N ASP A 472 -28.56 5.04 12.23
CA ASP A 472 -28.15 4.27 13.41
C ASP A 472 -27.40 5.16 14.41
N VAL A 473 -26.76 6.25 13.94
CA VAL A 473 -25.94 7.15 14.75
C VAL A 473 -26.43 8.58 14.59
N LEU A 474 -26.68 9.26 15.71
CA LEU A 474 -26.96 10.68 15.80
C LEU A 474 -25.73 11.41 16.34
N TYR A 475 -25.09 12.19 15.48
CA TYR A 475 -23.85 12.91 15.77
C TYR A 475 -24.14 14.38 16.10
N PHE A 476 -23.59 14.85 17.21
CA PHE A 476 -23.65 16.26 17.60
C PHE A 476 -22.27 16.92 17.53
N PRO A 477 -22.18 18.15 16.99
CA PRO A 477 -21.11 19.08 17.31
C PRO A 477 -20.96 19.25 18.84
N PRO A 478 -19.89 19.91 19.33
CA PRO A 478 -19.67 20.04 20.77
C PRO A 478 -20.90 20.61 21.51
N ILE A 479 -21.29 19.95 22.60
CA ILE A 479 -22.47 20.29 23.41
C ILE A 479 -22.10 21.07 24.69
N HIS A 480 -20.88 21.61 24.73
CA HIS A 480 -20.28 22.25 25.90
C HIS A 480 -20.56 23.76 25.92
N PRO A 481 -20.39 24.45 27.06
CA PRO A 481 -20.45 25.91 27.12
C PRO A 481 -19.53 26.57 26.09
N ILE A 482 -19.98 27.69 25.49
CA ILE A 482 -19.28 28.40 24.40
C ILE A 482 -18.71 29.72 24.91
N GLY A 483 -17.43 29.97 24.60
CA GLY A 483 -16.74 31.21 24.98
C GLY A 483 -17.41 32.48 24.45
N THR A 484 -17.19 33.59 25.17
CA THR A 484 -17.62 34.94 24.80
C THR A 484 -16.46 35.78 24.25
N THR A 485 -15.24 35.57 24.75
CA THR A 485 -14.05 36.26 24.28
C THR A 485 -13.73 35.86 22.84
N ALA A 486 -13.58 36.86 21.98
CA ALA A 486 -13.33 36.69 20.54
C ALA A 486 -14.36 35.80 19.81
N ARG A 487 -15.58 35.67 20.37
CA ARG A 487 -16.67 34.89 19.77
C ARG A 487 -16.93 35.35 18.34
N LYS A 488 -17.05 34.37 17.44
CA LYS A 488 -17.45 34.61 16.05
C LYS A 488 -18.95 34.87 15.93
N GLY A 489 -19.30 35.88 15.13
CA GLY A 489 -20.69 36.18 14.77
C GLY A 489 -21.14 35.42 13.52
N ARG A 490 -22.38 35.69 13.10
CA ARG A 490 -22.99 35.09 11.88
C ARG A 490 -22.07 35.19 10.67
N ASN A 491 -22.13 34.21 9.77
CA ASN A 491 -21.26 34.12 8.59
C ASN A 491 -19.75 34.25 8.90
N ASN A 492 -19.30 33.66 10.01
CA ASN A 492 -17.89 33.67 10.43
C ASN A 492 -17.34 35.09 10.68
N ALA A 493 -18.19 36.04 11.06
CA ALA A 493 -17.77 37.41 11.36
C ALA A 493 -16.84 37.47 12.58
N LEU A 494 -15.80 38.31 12.53
CA LEU A 494 -14.81 38.43 13.62
C LEU A 494 -15.36 39.11 14.89
N LYS A 495 -16.54 39.71 14.81
CA LYS A 495 -17.20 40.37 15.94
C LYS A 495 -18.63 39.83 16.05
N ALA A 496 -18.91 39.15 17.16
CA ALA A 496 -20.25 38.71 17.51
C ALA A 496 -21.13 39.89 17.97
N SER A 497 -22.40 39.85 17.59
CA SER A 497 -23.47 40.64 18.20
C SER A 497 -23.88 40.02 19.56
N PRO A 498 -24.58 40.75 20.44
CA PRO A 498 -24.99 40.22 21.76
C PRO A 498 -25.79 38.92 21.71
N ASP A 499 -26.61 38.74 20.67
CA ASP A 499 -27.48 37.57 20.49
C ASP A 499 -26.83 36.45 19.65
N ASP A 500 -25.60 36.63 19.17
CA ASP A 500 -24.92 35.61 18.37
C ASP A 500 -24.48 34.43 19.26
N VAL A 501 -24.88 33.23 18.83
CA VAL A 501 -24.66 31.97 19.56
C VAL A 501 -23.22 31.45 19.46
N GLY A 502 -22.41 31.97 18.53
CA GLY A 502 -21.02 31.58 18.37
C GLY A 502 -20.81 30.18 17.80
N SER A 503 -19.54 29.78 17.68
CA SER A 503 -19.12 28.44 17.25
C SER A 503 -19.17 27.45 18.41
N PRO A 504 -19.84 26.28 18.28
CA PRO A 504 -19.78 25.22 19.29
C PRO A 504 -18.36 24.71 19.55
N TYR A 505 -17.48 24.82 18.56
CA TYR A 505 -16.07 24.43 18.67
C TYR A 505 -15.23 25.37 19.53
N ALA A 506 -15.76 26.55 19.93
CA ALA A 506 -15.14 27.44 20.91
C ALA A 506 -15.48 27.02 22.35
N ILE A 507 -15.05 25.80 22.70
CA ILE A 507 -15.39 25.10 23.95
C ILE A 507 -14.81 25.83 25.15
N GLY A 508 -15.66 26.14 26.13
CA GLY A 508 -15.27 26.69 27.42
C GLY A 508 -15.89 28.03 27.72
N SER A 509 -16.49 28.15 28.89
CA SER A 509 -16.89 29.42 29.51
C SER A 509 -16.69 29.29 31.03
N PRO A 510 -16.96 30.34 31.84
CA PRO A 510 -17.01 30.19 33.29
C PRO A 510 -18.01 29.13 33.79
N GLU A 511 -18.94 28.68 32.95
CA GLU A 511 -19.95 27.66 33.26
C GLU A 511 -19.42 26.22 33.11
N GLY A 512 -18.26 26.03 32.46
CA GLY A 512 -17.60 24.73 32.34
C GLY A 512 -16.81 24.50 31.05
N GLY A 513 -16.20 23.32 30.94
CA GLY A 513 -15.35 22.88 29.83
C GLY A 513 -15.82 21.58 29.16
N HIS A 514 -14.89 20.72 28.72
CA HIS A 514 -15.16 19.46 27.99
C HIS A 514 -16.04 18.42 28.72
N THR A 515 -16.27 18.56 30.02
CA THR A 515 -17.15 17.67 30.82
C THR A 515 -18.46 18.34 31.25
N ALA A 516 -18.73 19.57 30.76
CA ALA A 516 -19.96 20.30 31.04
C ALA A 516 -20.93 20.27 29.85
N VAL A 517 -22.22 20.41 30.15
CA VAL A 517 -23.28 20.62 29.16
C VAL A 517 -23.55 22.12 29.06
N HIS A 518 -23.74 22.64 27.83
CA HIS A 518 -24.12 24.03 27.60
C HIS A 518 -25.45 24.34 28.32
N PRO A 519 -25.54 25.38 29.16
CA PRO A 519 -26.72 25.61 30.01
C PRO A 519 -28.05 25.74 29.25
N GLN A 520 -28.02 26.33 28.06
CA GLN A 520 -29.21 26.45 27.19
C GLN A 520 -29.66 25.13 26.55
N LEU A 521 -28.81 24.10 26.48
CA LEU A 521 -29.20 22.77 25.99
C LEU A 521 -29.92 21.96 27.08
N GLY A 522 -29.58 22.21 28.35
CA GLY A 522 -30.14 21.53 29.52
C GLY A 522 -29.06 21.15 30.53
N THR A 523 -29.25 20.01 31.17
CA THR A 523 -28.32 19.47 32.19
C THR A 523 -27.73 18.13 31.75
N LEU A 524 -26.73 17.63 32.49
CA LEU A 524 -26.22 16.27 32.29
C LEU A 524 -27.32 15.20 32.46
N ALA A 525 -28.29 15.44 33.36
CA ALA A 525 -29.43 14.53 33.52
C ALA A 525 -30.32 14.52 32.28
N SER A 526 -30.63 15.71 31.72
CA SER A 526 -31.37 15.85 30.47
C SER A 526 -30.65 15.18 29.29
N PHE A 527 -29.32 15.28 29.24
CA PHE A 527 -28.51 14.58 28.24
C PHE A 527 -28.64 13.05 28.36
N ARG A 528 -28.55 12.50 29.58
CA ARG A 528 -28.75 11.06 29.83
C ARG A 528 -30.14 10.60 29.40
N THR A 529 -31.18 11.40 29.67
CA THR A 529 -32.53 11.13 29.17
C THR A 529 -32.58 11.07 27.64
N LEU A 530 -31.92 12.01 26.94
CA LEU A 530 -31.80 11.96 25.49
C LEU A 530 -31.11 10.68 25.00
N VAL A 531 -30.00 10.28 25.64
CA VAL A 531 -29.28 9.04 25.30
C VAL A 531 -30.20 7.82 25.46
N ASP A 532 -30.92 7.72 26.57
CA ASP A 532 -31.86 6.62 26.82
C ASP A 532 -32.98 6.56 25.78
N VAL A 533 -33.57 7.71 25.44
CA VAL A 533 -34.65 7.78 24.43
C VAL A 533 -34.12 7.50 23.02
N ALA A 534 -32.91 7.95 22.68
CA ALA A 534 -32.26 7.63 21.42
C ALA A 534 -32.02 6.11 21.29
N HIS A 535 -31.48 5.47 22.34
CA HIS A 535 -31.28 4.02 22.36
C HIS A 535 -32.60 3.26 22.23
N ALA A 536 -33.67 3.70 22.89
CA ALA A 536 -35.00 3.10 22.75
C ALA A 536 -35.56 3.20 21.31
N GLN A 537 -35.06 4.14 20.50
CA GLN A 537 -35.39 4.28 19.08
C GLN A 537 -34.36 3.64 18.14
N GLY A 538 -33.35 2.94 18.68
CA GLY A 538 -32.29 2.30 17.90
C GLY A 538 -31.22 3.26 17.37
N LEU A 539 -31.07 4.44 17.99
CA LEU A 539 -30.06 5.44 17.66
C LEU A 539 -28.99 5.51 18.76
N GLU A 540 -27.72 5.49 18.39
CA GLU A 540 -26.61 5.80 19.28
C GLU A 540 -26.21 7.27 19.17
N ILE A 541 -25.84 7.89 20.29
CA ILE A 541 -25.29 9.25 20.27
C ILE A 541 -23.78 9.19 20.01
N ALA A 542 -23.32 9.96 19.03
CA ALA A 542 -21.91 10.28 18.83
C ALA A 542 -21.64 11.73 19.23
N LEU A 543 -20.60 11.96 20.03
CA LEU A 543 -20.16 13.31 20.40
C LEU A 543 -18.91 13.72 19.65
N ASP A 544 -18.85 14.98 19.27
CA ASP A 544 -17.62 15.61 18.85
C ASP A 544 -16.62 15.67 20.02
N PHE A 545 -15.37 15.30 19.76
CA PHE A 545 -14.24 15.48 20.67
C PHE A 545 -13.19 16.37 20.03
N ALA A 546 -13.34 17.69 20.25
CA ALA A 546 -12.40 18.70 19.81
C ALA A 546 -11.42 19.11 20.93
N ILE A 547 -10.13 18.79 20.73
CA ILE A 547 -9.07 19.19 21.66
C ILE A 547 -8.61 20.62 21.33
N GLN A 548 -9.36 21.56 21.88
CA GLN A 548 -9.12 23.00 21.83
C GLN A 548 -9.97 23.69 22.90
N CYS A 549 -9.66 24.95 23.20
CA CYS A 549 -10.30 25.73 24.24
C CYS A 549 -10.62 27.13 23.71
N SER A 550 -11.74 27.71 24.11
CA SER A 550 -11.94 29.15 24.01
C SER A 550 -10.98 29.87 24.98
N PRO A 551 -10.74 31.18 24.82
CA PRO A 551 -9.98 31.97 25.80
C PRO A 551 -10.62 31.99 27.20
N ASP A 552 -11.90 31.64 27.32
CA ASP A 552 -12.65 31.63 28.57
C ASP A 552 -12.70 30.24 29.24
N HIS A 553 -12.04 29.24 28.65
CA HIS A 553 -12.08 27.87 29.17
C HIS A 553 -11.39 27.77 30.55
N PRO A 554 -11.98 27.07 31.55
CA PRO A 554 -11.44 26.99 32.91
C PRO A 554 -9.98 26.50 33.01
N TRP A 555 -9.53 25.67 32.07
CA TRP A 555 -8.14 25.22 31.99
C TRP A 555 -7.12 26.33 31.78
N LEU A 556 -7.47 27.46 31.16
CA LEU A 556 -6.51 28.57 30.99
C LEU A 556 -6.11 29.17 32.34
N ALA A 557 -7.05 29.25 33.28
CA ALA A 557 -6.80 29.73 34.63
C ALA A 557 -6.23 28.63 35.55
N ALA A 558 -6.77 27.41 35.46
CA ALA A 558 -6.37 26.29 36.33
C ALA A 558 -5.03 25.67 35.94
N HIS A 559 -4.69 25.68 34.65
CA HIS A 559 -3.52 25.03 34.07
C HIS A 559 -2.85 25.91 33.00
N PRO A 560 -2.37 27.12 33.34
CA PRO A 560 -1.78 28.03 32.36
C PRO A 560 -0.57 27.41 31.63
N GLY A 561 0.19 26.53 32.30
CA GLY A 561 1.33 25.80 31.72
C GLY A 561 0.97 24.77 30.65
N TRP A 562 -0.32 24.51 30.41
CA TRP A 562 -0.78 23.66 29.29
C TRP A 562 -0.86 24.41 27.96
N PHE A 563 -0.64 25.72 27.94
CA PHE A 563 -0.82 26.55 26.74
C PHE A 563 0.44 27.34 26.41
N ALA A 564 0.63 27.58 25.11
CA ALA A 564 1.74 28.39 24.63
C ALA A 564 1.40 29.88 24.70
N TRP A 565 1.96 30.56 25.70
CA TRP A 565 1.88 32.01 25.87
C TRP A 565 2.98 32.72 25.09
N ARG A 566 2.62 33.81 24.42
CA ARG A 566 3.60 34.70 23.78
C ARG A 566 4.31 35.56 24.83
N PRO A 567 5.48 36.14 24.50
CA PRO A 567 6.21 36.99 25.44
C PRO A 567 5.44 38.22 25.97
N ASP A 568 4.43 38.68 25.23
CA ASP A 568 3.55 39.79 25.62
C ASP A 568 2.35 39.34 26.48
N GLY A 569 2.26 38.04 26.83
CA GLY A 569 1.16 37.46 27.59
C GLY A 569 -0.08 37.12 26.76
N SER A 570 -0.06 37.31 25.44
CA SER A 570 -1.17 36.88 24.56
C SER A 570 -1.06 35.41 24.16
N LEU A 571 -2.19 34.76 23.88
CA LEU A 571 -2.22 33.39 23.38
C LEU A 571 -2.12 33.35 21.85
N ARG A 572 -1.44 32.35 21.32
CA ARG A 572 -1.50 32.06 19.89
C ARG A 572 -2.79 31.31 19.59
N TYR A 573 -3.71 31.97 18.90
CA TYR A 573 -4.96 31.35 18.44
C TYR A 573 -4.67 30.22 17.41
N ALA A 574 -5.60 29.28 17.26
CA ALA A 574 -5.42 28.13 16.38
C ALA A 574 -5.57 28.51 14.90
N GLU A 575 -4.81 27.83 14.04
CA GLU A 575 -4.84 28.02 12.58
C GLU A 575 -4.77 26.66 11.89
N ASN A 576 -5.52 26.49 10.80
CA ASN A 576 -5.35 25.42 9.82
C ASN A 576 -5.27 26.07 8.44
N PRO A 577 -4.08 26.53 8.01
CA PRO A 577 -3.95 27.44 6.87
C PRO A 577 -4.69 26.96 5.62
N PRO A 578 -5.52 27.81 4.97
CA PRO A 578 -5.67 29.25 5.21
C PRO A 578 -6.67 29.65 6.33
N LYS A 579 -7.37 28.70 6.96
CA LYS A 579 -8.39 28.98 8.00
C LYS A 579 -7.74 29.49 9.30
N ARG A 580 -8.31 30.55 9.88
CA ARG A 580 -7.92 31.14 11.17
C ARG A 580 -9.09 31.05 12.16
N TYR A 581 -8.77 30.69 13.40
CA TYR A 581 -9.74 30.49 14.47
C TYR A 581 -9.38 31.34 15.68
N GLN A 582 -9.73 32.63 15.62
CA GLN A 582 -9.42 33.62 16.67
C GLN A 582 -10.16 33.36 17.99
N ASP A 583 -11.22 32.55 17.94
CA ASP A 583 -12.09 32.15 19.04
C ASP A 583 -11.57 30.94 19.83
N ILE A 584 -10.44 30.34 19.42
CA ILE A 584 -9.87 29.14 20.08
C ILE A 584 -8.35 29.17 20.19
N VAL A 585 -7.86 28.44 21.18
CA VAL A 585 -6.45 28.16 21.46
C VAL A 585 -6.26 26.65 21.64
N ASN A 586 -5.09 26.15 21.24
CA ASN A 586 -4.74 24.73 21.38
C ASN A 586 -3.84 24.53 22.60
N PRO A 587 -4.06 23.47 23.40
CA PRO A 587 -3.10 23.08 24.41
C PRO A 587 -1.80 22.55 23.77
N ASP A 588 -0.68 22.78 24.44
CA ASP A 588 0.64 22.26 24.08
C ASP A 588 0.87 20.90 24.75
N PHE A 589 0.90 19.84 23.94
CA PHE A 589 0.97 18.46 24.40
C PHE A 589 2.29 18.06 25.05
N TYR A 590 3.35 18.84 24.82
CA TYR A 590 4.71 18.55 25.31
C TYR A 590 5.30 19.68 26.13
N ALA A 591 4.50 20.69 26.49
CA ALA A 591 4.90 21.64 27.52
C ALA A 591 5.26 20.87 28.81
N PRO A 592 6.35 21.24 29.52
CA PRO A 592 6.79 20.51 30.72
C PRO A 592 5.69 20.32 31.77
N ASP A 593 4.85 21.34 31.98
CA ASP A 593 3.75 21.32 32.95
C ASP A 593 2.49 20.57 32.44
N ALA A 594 2.43 20.24 31.14
CA ALA A 594 1.32 19.51 30.54
C ALA A 594 1.44 18.00 30.69
N LEU A 595 2.64 17.46 30.92
CA LEU A 595 2.86 16.02 31.02
C LEU A 595 2.89 15.55 32.48
N PRO A 596 2.20 14.44 32.83
CA PRO A 596 1.21 13.70 32.03
C PRO A 596 -0.22 14.28 32.13
N GLY A 597 -0.41 15.39 32.87
CA GLY A 597 -1.72 15.89 33.31
C GLY A 597 -2.72 16.15 32.18
N LEU A 598 -2.30 16.81 31.10
CA LEU A 598 -3.16 17.11 29.96
C LEU A 598 -3.64 15.82 29.27
N TRP A 599 -2.75 14.84 29.06
CA TRP A 599 -3.10 13.58 28.40
C TRP A 599 -4.13 12.81 29.23
N VAL A 600 -3.91 12.77 30.55
CA VAL A 600 -4.82 12.16 31.52
C VAL A 600 -6.18 12.87 31.52
N ALA A 601 -6.22 14.21 31.58
CA ALA A 601 -7.46 14.98 31.59
C ALA A 601 -8.28 14.78 30.31
N LEU A 602 -7.63 14.72 29.15
CA LEU A 602 -8.28 14.48 27.86
C LEU A 602 -8.88 13.07 27.76
N ARG A 603 -8.15 12.05 28.22
CA ARG A 603 -8.68 10.68 28.33
C ARG A 603 -9.86 10.64 29.30
N ASP A 604 -9.74 11.27 30.46
CA ASP A 604 -10.78 11.23 31.49
C ASP A 604 -12.05 11.96 31.04
N ALA A 605 -11.94 13.00 30.20
CA ALA A 605 -13.09 13.62 29.53
C ALA A 605 -13.84 12.63 28.62
N VAL A 606 -13.12 11.79 27.86
CA VAL A 606 -13.73 10.73 27.04
C VAL A 606 -14.43 9.71 27.95
N LEU A 607 -13.75 9.22 29.00
CA LEU A 607 -14.32 8.25 29.94
C LEU A 607 -15.55 8.79 30.67
N PHE A 608 -15.57 10.08 31.02
CA PHE A 608 -16.74 10.75 31.60
C PHE A 608 -17.98 10.63 30.71
N TRP A 609 -17.83 10.84 29.39
CA TRP A 609 -18.94 10.70 28.46
C TRP A 609 -19.29 9.23 28.17
N VAL A 610 -18.32 8.32 28.26
CA VAL A 610 -18.58 6.87 28.24
C VAL A 610 -19.47 6.48 29.43
N ASP A 611 -19.17 6.98 30.64
CA ASP A 611 -20.01 6.75 31.83
C ASP A 611 -21.40 7.40 31.70
N ALA A 612 -21.53 8.44 30.86
CA ALA A 612 -22.80 9.06 30.51
C ALA A 612 -23.58 8.32 29.39
N GLY A 613 -23.06 7.21 28.87
CA GLY A 613 -23.72 6.36 27.87
C GLY A 613 -23.27 6.55 26.43
N VAL A 614 -22.32 7.45 26.15
CA VAL A 614 -21.77 7.66 24.81
C VAL A 614 -20.80 6.53 24.46
N ARG A 615 -20.87 6.00 23.23
CA ARG A 615 -19.97 4.94 22.74
C ARG A 615 -19.26 5.28 21.45
N ILE A 616 -19.50 6.47 20.91
CA ILE A 616 -18.96 6.91 19.64
C ILE A 616 -18.44 8.33 19.79
N PHE A 617 -17.19 8.55 19.37
CA PHE A 617 -16.56 9.86 19.37
C PHE A 617 -16.09 10.22 17.96
N ARG A 618 -16.61 11.31 17.41
CA ARG A 618 -16.05 11.95 16.22
C ARG A 618 -14.95 12.88 16.70
N VAL A 619 -13.71 12.56 16.38
CA VAL A 619 -12.56 13.32 16.85
C VAL A 619 -12.20 14.38 15.80
N ASP A 620 -12.21 15.63 16.22
CA ASP A 620 -11.91 16.79 15.38
C ASP A 620 -10.41 16.92 15.10
N ASN A 621 -10.05 17.03 13.81
CA ASN A 621 -8.71 17.32 13.33
C ASN A 621 -7.58 16.55 14.06
N PRO A 622 -7.64 15.21 14.24
CA PRO A 622 -6.68 14.47 15.06
C PRO A 622 -5.26 14.52 14.49
N HIS A 623 -5.12 14.81 13.19
CA HIS A 623 -3.84 15.00 12.50
C HIS A 623 -3.04 16.23 12.99
N THR A 624 -3.66 17.12 13.77
CA THR A 624 -3.00 18.28 14.38
C THR A 624 -2.48 18.00 15.81
N LYS A 625 -2.75 16.81 16.35
CA LYS A 625 -2.37 16.38 17.70
C LYS A 625 -1.37 15.21 17.63
N PRO A 626 -0.55 14.95 18.67
CA PRO A 626 0.51 13.95 18.59
C PRO A 626 0.00 12.52 18.39
N LEU A 627 0.63 11.79 17.47
CA LEU A 627 0.31 10.37 17.22
C LEU A 627 0.49 9.47 18.46
N PRO A 628 1.53 9.62 19.30
CA PRO A 628 1.67 8.78 20.50
C PRO A 628 0.53 8.98 21.51
N PHE A 629 0.00 10.21 21.63
CA PHE A 629 -1.15 10.50 22.48
C PHE A 629 -2.38 9.71 22.02
N TRP A 630 -2.70 9.74 20.72
CA TRP A 630 -3.84 9.00 20.18
C TRP A 630 -3.68 7.49 20.35
N ALA A 631 -2.49 6.96 20.07
CA ALA A 631 -2.21 5.53 20.22
C ALA A 631 -2.43 5.07 21.67
N TRP A 632 -1.94 5.85 22.64
CA TRP A 632 -2.12 5.57 24.06
C TRP A 632 -3.57 5.72 24.53
N MET A 633 -4.21 6.87 24.24
CA MET A 633 -5.55 7.19 24.73
C MET A 633 -6.59 6.20 24.20
N ILE A 634 -6.54 5.89 22.91
CA ILE A 634 -7.48 4.94 22.29
C ILE A 634 -7.28 3.54 22.87
N ALA A 635 -6.03 3.09 23.02
CA ALA A 635 -5.72 1.79 23.59
C ALA A 635 -6.20 1.70 25.06
N ASP A 636 -5.97 2.74 25.86
CA ASP A 636 -6.40 2.78 27.27
C ASP A 636 -7.93 2.79 27.41
N VAL A 637 -8.64 3.61 26.61
CA VAL A 637 -10.12 3.64 26.62
C VAL A 637 -10.69 2.30 26.17
N ARG A 638 -10.20 1.73 25.05
CA ARG A 638 -10.71 0.45 24.53
C ARG A 638 -10.27 -0.77 25.35
N GLY A 639 -9.21 -0.66 26.14
CA GLY A 639 -8.85 -1.67 27.13
C GLY A 639 -9.88 -1.78 28.26
N LYS A 640 -10.61 -0.70 28.57
CA LYS A 640 -11.69 -0.65 29.57
C LYS A 640 -13.08 -0.82 28.95
N HIS A 641 -13.29 -0.24 27.78
CA HIS A 641 -14.55 -0.20 27.04
C HIS A 641 -14.31 -0.56 25.57
N PRO A 642 -14.13 -1.85 25.24
CA PRO A 642 -13.73 -2.30 23.89
C PRO A 642 -14.79 -2.03 22.81
N ASP A 643 -16.01 -1.64 23.22
CA ASP A 643 -17.12 -1.24 22.38
C ASP A 643 -17.06 0.24 21.91
N VAL A 644 -16.16 1.07 22.46
CA VAL A 644 -16.02 2.48 22.03
C VAL A 644 -15.43 2.59 20.62
N VAL A 645 -16.07 3.41 19.79
CA VAL A 645 -15.70 3.68 18.39
C VAL A 645 -15.16 5.10 18.26
N PHE A 646 -14.00 5.25 17.61
CA PHE A 646 -13.42 6.56 17.29
C PHE A 646 -13.42 6.79 15.77
N LEU A 647 -14.05 7.89 15.35
CA LEU A 647 -14.02 8.39 13.97
C LEU A 647 -12.98 9.50 13.86
N SER A 648 -12.01 9.34 12.95
CA SER A 648 -10.99 10.36 12.67
C SER A 648 -11.46 11.33 11.59
N GLU A 649 -11.66 12.60 11.93
CA GLU A 649 -11.87 13.66 10.94
C GLU A 649 -10.54 14.23 10.46
N ALA A 650 -9.89 13.50 9.54
CA ALA A 650 -8.57 13.87 9.05
C ALA A 650 -8.57 14.08 7.54
N PHE A 651 -8.91 15.30 7.09
CA PHE A 651 -8.72 15.73 5.71
C PHE A 651 -7.28 16.21 5.49
N THR A 652 -6.35 15.26 5.40
CA THR A 652 -4.89 15.51 5.26
C THR A 652 -4.28 14.52 4.28
N ARG A 653 -2.96 14.48 4.07
CA ARG A 653 -2.30 13.55 3.13
C ARG A 653 -2.54 12.07 3.50
N PRO A 654 -2.59 11.13 2.52
CA PRO A 654 -2.96 9.73 2.77
C PRO A 654 -2.11 9.03 3.84
N GLY A 655 -0.80 9.23 3.83
CA GLY A 655 0.10 8.61 4.83
C GLY A 655 -0.26 8.95 6.28
N MET A 656 -0.75 10.17 6.54
CA MET A 656 -1.21 10.57 7.87
C MET A 656 -2.58 9.97 8.21
N MET A 657 -3.52 9.95 7.26
CA MET A 657 -4.83 9.30 7.44
C MET A 657 -4.68 7.82 7.78
N TYR A 658 -3.85 7.10 7.01
CA TYR A 658 -3.55 5.69 7.25
C TYR A 658 -2.82 5.47 8.57
N ARG A 659 -1.92 6.39 8.95
CA ARG A 659 -1.26 6.30 10.25
C ARG A 659 -2.25 6.41 11.41
N LEU A 660 -3.22 7.32 11.35
CA LEU A 660 -4.27 7.46 12.36
C LEU A 660 -5.13 6.19 12.47
N ALA A 661 -5.54 5.61 11.33
CA ALA A 661 -6.26 4.35 11.33
C ALA A 661 -5.44 3.20 11.96
N LYS A 662 -4.14 3.09 11.63
CA LYS A 662 -3.23 2.06 12.17
C LYS A 662 -3.05 2.13 13.69
N ILE A 663 -3.07 3.33 14.27
CA ILE A 663 -2.83 3.52 15.72
C ILE A 663 -4.08 3.40 16.59
N GLY A 664 -5.26 3.11 16.01
CA GLY A 664 -6.43 2.69 16.78
C GLY A 664 -7.77 3.30 16.36
N PHE A 665 -7.80 4.33 15.51
CA PHE A 665 -9.06 4.94 15.05
C PHE A 665 -9.92 3.93 14.29
N SER A 666 -11.11 3.64 14.78
CA SER A 666 -12.04 2.65 14.24
C SER A 666 -12.48 2.97 12.81
N GLN A 667 -12.76 4.26 12.55
CA GLN A 667 -13.24 4.80 11.28
C GLN A 667 -12.46 6.05 10.86
N SER A 668 -12.55 6.40 9.59
CA SER A 668 -11.91 7.58 9.02
C SER A 668 -12.82 8.30 8.04
N TYR A 669 -12.90 9.63 8.16
CA TYR A 669 -13.33 10.49 7.05
C TYR A 669 -12.42 10.28 5.84
N THR A 670 -12.91 10.66 4.67
CA THR A 670 -12.30 10.28 3.38
C THR A 670 -12.33 11.42 2.39
N TYR A 671 -11.73 11.21 1.22
CA TYR A 671 -11.82 12.17 0.13
C TYR A 671 -13.10 12.05 -0.71
N PHE A 672 -14.12 11.34 -0.24
CA PHE A 672 -15.34 11.05 -1.00
C PHE A 672 -15.97 12.32 -1.60
N THR A 673 -16.02 13.42 -0.86
CA THR A 673 -16.59 14.70 -1.29
C THR A 673 -15.84 15.35 -2.46
N TRP A 674 -14.57 14.98 -2.69
CA TRP A 674 -13.75 15.48 -3.82
C TRP A 674 -13.46 14.36 -4.84
N ARG A 675 -14.34 13.36 -4.92
CA ARG A 675 -14.37 12.37 -6.02
C ARG A 675 -15.70 12.55 -6.74
N GLU A 676 -15.65 12.85 -8.02
CA GLU A 676 -16.82 13.25 -8.81
C GLU A 676 -17.00 12.37 -10.04
N THR A 677 -15.91 11.95 -10.68
CA THR A 677 -15.95 11.18 -11.92
C THR A 677 -15.91 9.67 -11.69
N LYS A 678 -16.36 8.88 -12.68
CA LYS A 678 -16.28 7.41 -12.67
C LYS A 678 -14.87 6.90 -12.40
N ARG A 679 -13.86 7.49 -13.05
CA ARG A 679 -12.44 7.12 -12.87
C ARG A 679 -11.96 7.40 -11.45
N GLU A 680 -12.25 8.58 -10.91
CA GLU A 680 -11.87 8.96 -9.55
C GLU A 680 -12.46 8.02 -8.49
N PHE A 681 -13.70 7.57 -8.66
CA PHE A 681 -14.30 6.58 -7.77
C PHE A 681 -13.65 5.21 -7.89
N ILE A 682 -13.41 4.74 -9.11
CA ILE A 682 -12.74 3.46 -9.36
C ILE A 682 -11.35 3.46 -8.72
N ASP A 683 -10.55 4.49 -8.98
CA ASP A 683 -9.17 4.58 -8.49
C ASP A 683 -9.16 4.64 -6.96
N TYR A 684 -10.02 5.46 -6.35
CA TYR A 684 -10.04 5.63 -4.90
C TYR A 684 -10.53 4.38 -4.17
N LEU A 685 -11.61 3.74 -4.64
CA LEU A 685 -12.10 2.52 -3.99
C LEU A 685 -11.19 1.32 -4.26
N THR A 686 -10.49 1.29 -5.40
CA THR A 686 -9.43 0.30 -5.63
C THR A 686 -8.31 0.45 -4.59
N GLU A 687 -7.86 1.69 -4.31
CA GLU A 687 -6.88 1.95 -3.24
C GLU A 687 -7.36 1.46 -1.87
N LEU A 688 -8.62 1.73 -1.51
CA LEU A 688 -9.15 1.38 -0.19
C LEU A 688 -9.43 -0.13 -0.01
N THR A 689 -9.71 -0.84 -1.10
CA THR A 689 -10.11 -2.26 -1.07
C THR A 689 -8.99 -3.22 -1.43
N ALA A 690 -7.94 -2.73 -2.11
CA ALA A 690 -6.77 -3.51 -2.48
C ALA A 690 -5.62 -3.38 -1.48
N GLY A 691 -4.72 -4.36 -1.51
CA GLY A 691 -3.48 -4.33 -0.74
C GLY A 691 -3.70 -4.28 0.79
N PRO A 692 -2.75 -3.72 1.56
CA PRO A 692 -2.78 -3.76 3.01
C PRO A 692 -3.79 -2.77 3.64
N VAL A 693 -4.28 -1.78 2.89
CA VAL A 693 -5.20 -0.74 3.40
C VAL A 693 -6.51 -1.35 3.90
N ARG A 694 -7.02 -2.37 3.20
CA ARG A 694 -8.24 -3.12 3.55
C ARG A 694 -8.21 -3.73 4.95
N GLU A 695 -7.00 -3.98 5.50
CA GLU A 695 -6.83 -4.66 6.78
C GLU A 695 -7.01 -3.71 7.97
N PHE A 696 -6.91 -2.39 7.80
CA PHE A 696 -6.95 -1.44 8.93
C PHE A 696 -7.78 -0.18 8.67
N PHE A 697 -8.05 0.21 7.43
CA PHE A 697 -8.77 1.43 7.12
C PHE A 697 -10.27 1.15 6.93
N ARG A 698 -11.14 1.95 7.56
CA ARG A 698 -12.59 1.84 7.39
C ARG A 698 -13.16 3.21 7.03
N PRO A 699 -13.62 3.41 5.79
CA PRO A 699 -14.13 4.69 5.35
C PRO A 699 -15.52 4.98 5.95
N ASN A 700 -15.71 6.22 6.39
CA ASN A 700 -17.02 6.81 6.67
C ASN A 700 -17.29 7.90 5.61
N PHE A 701 -18.21 7.63 4.68
CA PHE A 701 -18.52 8.52 3.56
C PHE A 701 -19.61 9.52 3.94
N PHE A 702 -19.21 10.66 4.48
CA PHE A 702 -20.11 11.80 4.63
C PHE A 702 -20.34 12.50 3.28
N VAL A 703 -21.60 12.74 2.91
CA VAL A 703 -21.97 13.42 1.65
C VAL A 703 -21.78 14.93 1.71
N ASN A 704 -21.87 15.50 2.91
CA ASN A 704 -21.60 16.88 3.28
C ASN A 704 -21.20 16.94 4.76
N THR A 705 -20.62 18.06 5.20
CA THR A 705 -20.37 18.36 6.63
C THR A 705 -20.61 19.85 6.86
N PRO A 706 -20.72 20.34 8.11
CA PRO A 706 -20.87 21.78 8.37
C PRO A 706 -19.71 22.65 7.81
N ASP A 707 -18.57 22.06 7.50
CA ASP A 707 -17.38 22.72 6.93
C ASP A 707 -17.21 22.45 5.43
N ILE A 708 -17.97 21.52 4.87
CA ILE A 708 -17.87 21.08 3.48
C ILE A 708 -19.28 21.04 2.87
N ASN A 709 -19.60 22.10 2.15
CA ASN A 709 -20.64 22.24 1.13
C ASN A 709 -19.98 21.97 -0.25
N PRO A 710 -19.92 20.71 -0.72
CA PRO A 710 -19.16 20.33 -1.91
C PRO A 710 -19.58 21.12 -3.13
N ARG A 711 -18.63 21.55 -3.97
CA ARG A 711 -18.88 22.43 -5.12
C ARG A 711 -19.94 21.88 -6.08
N HIS A 712 -19.91 20.58 -6.35
CA HIS A 712 -20.90 19.92 -7.20
C HIS A 712 -22.32 19.86 -6.62
N LEU A 713 -22.51 20.18 -5.33
CA LEU A 713 -23.83 20.28 -4.69
C LEU A 713 -24.36 21.72 -4.62
N GLN A 714 -23.49 22.71 -4.78
CA GLN A 714 -23.86 24.13 -4.67
C GLN A 714 -24.85 24.51 -5.77
N ASN A 715 -26.07 24.88 -5.38
CA ASN A 715 -27.20 25.16 -6.28
C ASN A 715 -27.54 24.02 -7.25
N ALA A 716 -27.18 22.78 -6.90
CA ALA A 716 -27.43 21.59 -7.70
C ALA A 716 -28.91 21.15 -7.64
N PRO A 717 -29.40 20.39 -8.63
CA PRO A 717 -30.75 19.85 -8.61
C PRO A 717 -30.85 18.73 -7.57
N ARG A 718 -32.08 18.41 -7.16
CA ARG A 718 -32.39 17.31 -6.22
C ARG A 718 -31.70 15.99 -6.60
N SER A 719 -31.66 15.67 -7.89
CA SER A 719 -31.03 14.47 -8.44
C SER A 719 -29.57 14.32 -8.01
N GLN A 720 -28.81 15.42 -7.94
CA GLN A 720 -27.42 15.36 -7.50
C GLN A 720 -27.29 14.93 -6.03
N PHE A 721 -28.18 15.38 -5.15
CA PHE A 721 -28.21 14.93 -3.75
C PHE A 721 -28.54 13.44 -3.65
N VAL A 722 -29.48 12.95 -4.47
CA VAL A 722 -29.82 11.53 -4.55
C VAL A 722 -28.64 10.69 -5.05
N ILE A 723 -27.93 11.16 -6.09
CA ILE A 723 -26.72 10.50 -6.64
C ILE A 723 -25.65 10.37 -5.56
N ARG A 724 -25.34 11.47 -4.85
CA ARG A 724 -24.32 11.46 -3.79
C ARG A 724 -24.70 10.57 -2.61
N ALA A 725 -25.98 10.56 -2.22
CA ALA A 725 -26.47 9.64 -1.19
C ALA A 725 -26.35 8.17 -1.64
N ALA A 726 -26.75 7.84 -2.87
CA ALA A 726 -26.64 6.49 -3.41
C ALA A 726 -25.19 6.00 -3.46
N LEU A 727 -24.26 6.84 -3.95
CA LEU A 727 -22.82 6.53 -3.98
C LEU A 727 -22.27 6.25 -2.58
N ALA A 728 -22.53 7.14 -1.62
CA ALA A 728 -22.05 6.99 -0.24
C ALA A 728 -22.62 5.72 0.43
N ALA A 729 -23.92 5.52 0.29
CA ALA A 729 -24.67 4.42 0.89
C ALA A 729 -24.30 3.04 0.33
N THR A 730 -23.82 2.95 -0.92
CA THR A 730 -23.55 1.66 -1.57
C THR A 730 -22.07 1.32 -1.67
N LEU A 731 -21.17 2.32 -1.71
CA LEU A 731 -19.72 2.09 -1.81
C LEU A 731 -19.03 1.87 -0.46
N ALA A 732 -19.58 2.38 0.66
CA ALA A 732 -18.96 2.26 1.98
C ALA A 732 -19.84 1.53 3.00
N GLY A 733 -19.19 0.82 3.92
CA GLY A 733 -19.88 0.22 5.08
C GLY A 733 -20.44 1.28 6.02
N SER A 734 -19.79 2.42 6.17
CA SER A 734 -20.30 3.55 6.96
C SER A 734 -20.45 4.80 6.10
N TRP A 735 -21.56 5.52 6.28
CA TRP A 735 -21.85 6.76 5.56
C TRP A 735 -22.63 7.73 6.44
N GLY A 736 -22.66 9.00 6.06
CA GLY A 736 -23.37 10.01 6.82
C GLY A 736 -23.82 11.20 6.01
N LEU A 737 -24.71 12.00 6.60
CA LEU A 737 -25.08 13.32 6.09
C LEU A 737 -25.31 14.30 7.23
N TYR A 738 -25.10 15.58 6.94
CA TYR A 738 -25.39 16.69 7.81
C TYR A 738 -26.75 17.31 7.47
N SER A 739 -27.56 17.51 8.52
CA SER A 739 -28.91 18.08 8.49
C SER A 739 -29.00 19.29 7.56
N GLY A 740 -29.97 19.25 6.65
CA GLY A 740 -30.14 20.23 5.57
C GLY A 740 -29.87 19.62 4.19
N PHE A 741 -29.05 18.57 4.12
CA PHE A 741 -28.81 17.82 2.88
C PHE A 741 -30.12 17.26 2.31
N GLU A 742 -31.01 16.76 3.17
CA GLU A 742 -32.24 16.09 2.78
C GLU A 742 -33.24 17.02 2.09
N ILE A 743 -33.09 18.34 2.33
CA ILE A 743 -33.92 19.39 1.74
C ILE A 743 -33.19 20.21 0.67
N GLY A 744 -32.00 19.77 0.25
CA GLY A 744 -31.20 20.41 -0.78
C GLY A 744 -30.60 21.76 -0.36
N GLU A 745 -30.30 21.97 0.93
CA GLU A 745 -29.55 23.16 1.34
C GLU A 745 -28.12 23.10 0.80
N SER A 746 -27.75 24.07 -0.05
CA SER A 746 -26.40 24.15 -0.62
C SER A 746 -25.96 25.56 -1.03
N ALA A 747 -26.66 26.60 -0.57
CA ALA A 747 -26.24 27.98 -0.81
C ALA A 747 -24.81 28.19 -0.27
N PRO A 748 -23.82 28.57 -1.10
CA PRO A 748 -22.44 28.71 -0.67
C PRO A 748 -22.14 30.13 -0.19
N LEU A 749 -21.20 30.25 0.75
CA LEU A 749 -20.45 31.49 0.92
C LEU A 749 -19.60 31.71 -0.36
N PRO A 750 -19.52 32.94 -0.92
CA PRO A 750 -18.81 33.18 -2.19
C PRO A 750 -17.38 32.61 -2.20
N ASP A 751 -17.02 31.95 -3.30
CA ASP A 751 -15.72 31.31 -3.55
C ASP A 751 -15.27 30.27 -2.51
N SER A 752 -16.22 29.74 -1.73
CA SER A 752 -15.95 28.84 -0.60
C SER A 752 -16.69 27.50 -0.72
N GLU A 753 -16.20 26.50 0.01
CA GLU A 753 -16.94 25.26 0.31
C GLU A 753 -17.70 25.40 1.65
N GLU A 754 -17.80 26.60 2.21
CA GLU A 754 -18.62 26.88 3.39
C GLU A 754 -20.07 27.18 2.99
N TYR A 755 -21.02 26.82 3.85
CA TYR A 755 -22.42 27.23 3.68
C TYR A 755 -22.58 28.73 3.92
N ALA A 756 -23.45 29.38 3.14
CA ALA A 756 -23.98 30.69 3.50
C ALA A 756 -24.91 30.53 4.71
N ASP A 757 -24.87 31.51 5.62
CA ASP A 757 -25.64 31.51 6.86
C ASP A 757 -25.44 30.21 7.66
N ALA A 758 -24.17 29.79 7.77
CA ALA A 758 -23.79 28.49 8.30
C ALA A 758 -24.28 28.31 9.75
N GLU A 759 -24.94 27.18 10.01
CA GLU A 759 -25.45 26.77 11.33
C GLU A 759 -24.37 26.72 12.43
N LYS A 760 -23.08 26.68 12.05
CA LYS A 760 -21.96 26.84 12.97
C LYS A 760 -21.96 28.18 13.70
N TYR A 761 -22.55 29.23 13.15
CA TYR A 761 -22.52 30.59 13.73
C TYR A 761 -23.91 31.15 14.06
N GLU A 762 -24.99 30.43 13.73
CA GLU A 762 -26.36 30.87 13.97
C GLU A 762 -27.33 29.71 14.22
N LEU A 763 -28.52 30.02 14.74
CA LEU A 763 -29.62 29.06 14.83
C LEU A 763 -30.27 28.89 13.46
N ARG A 764 -30.50 27.64 13.04
CA ARG A 764 -31.02 27.34 11.69
C ARG A 764 -32.37 26.62 11.74
N VAL A 765 -33.43 27.34 11.41
CA VAL A 765 -34.76 26.76 11.22
C VAL A 765 -34.89 26.20 9.80
N ARG A 766 -35.46 25.00 9.69
CA ARG A 766 -35.63 24.30 8.42
C ARG A 766 -37.10 23.98 8.18
N ASP A 767 -37.54 24.19 6.93
CA ASP A 767 -38.83 23.70 6.46
C ASP A 767 -38.68 22.27 5.90
N TRP A 768 -39.09 21.30 6.70
CA TRP A 768 -39.04 19.88 6.37
C TRP A 768 -40.11 19.45 5.35
N ARG A 769 -41.04 20.33 4.96
CA ARG A 769 -42.14 20.02 4.03
C ARG A 769 -41.80 20.34 2.57
N LYS A 770 -40.56 20.74 2.26
CA LYS A 770 -40.14 21.02 0.89
C LYS A 770 -40.40 19.83 -0.03
N ALA A 771 -41.04 20.08 -1.18
CA ALA A 771 -41.39 19.03 -2.14
C ALA A 771 -40.17 18.24 -2.67
N ALA A 772 -38.99 18.87 -2.70
CA ALA A 772 -37.74 18.25 -3.14
C ALA A 772 -37.05 17.38 -2.07
N HIS A 773 -37.67 17.15 -0.90
CA HIS A 773 -37.09 16.38 0.20
C HIS A 773 -36.70 14.95 -0.25
N ILE A 774 -35.52 14.46 0.14
CA ILE A 774 -34.98 13.14 -0.26
C ILE A 774 -34.95 12.10 0.87
N GLY A 775 -35.54 12.41 2.03
CA GLY A 775 -35.60 11.49 3.18
C GLY A 775 -36.20 10.11 2.87
N ALA A 776 -37.14 10.01 1.93
CA ALA A 776 -37.70 8.73 1.50
C ALA A 776 -36.66 7.89 0.73
N GLU A 777 -35.84 8.53 -0.13
CA GLU A 777 -34.71 7.91 -0.80
C GLU A 777 -33.64 7.48 0.20
N VAL A 778 -33.31 8.32 1.19
CA VAL A 778 -32.39 7.98 2.28
C VAL A 778 -32.87 6.76 3.04
N ALA A 779 -34.17 6.71 3.40
CA ALA A 779 -34.78 5.55 4.05
C ALA A 779 -34.67 4.28 3.20
N ARG A 780 -34.89 4.39 1.88
CA ARG A 780 -34.76 3.29 0.92
C ARG A 780 -33.33 2.77 0.84
N LEU A 781 -32.35 3.66 0.74
CA LEU A 781 -30.92 3.31 0.72
C LEU A 781 -30.48 2.63 2.02
N ASN A 782 -30.89 3.17 3.18
CA ASN A 782 -30.60 2.57 4.47
C ASN A 782 -31.26 1.20 4.66
N ARG A 783 -32.46 0.99 4.11
CA ARG A 783 -33.12 -0.32 4.08
C ARG A 783 -32.33 -1.32 3.24
N ALA A 784 -31.95 -0.97 2.01
CA ALA A 784 -31.12 -1.83 1.15
C ALA A 784 -29.82 -2.25 1.86
N ARG A 785 -29.15 -1.30 2.52
CA ARG A 785 -27.92 -1.56 3.29
C ARG A 785 -28.12 -2.57 4.42
N ARG A 786 -29.25 -2.50 5.13
CA ARG A 786 -29.59 -3.43 6.22
C ARG A 786 -29.94 -4.83 5.70
N ASP A 787 -30.66 -4.90 4.59
CA ASP A 787 -31.14 -6.15 4.00
C ASP A 787 -30.04 -6.93 3.25
N HIS A 788 -28.94 -6.26 2.88
CA HIS A 788 -27.85 -6.86 2.11
C HIS A 788 -26.49 -6.75 2.82
N PRO A 789 -25.99 -7.84 3.44
CA PRO A 789 -24.66 -7.89 4.05
C PRO A 789 -23.51 -7.41 3.17
N ALA A 790 -23.58 -7.61 1.84
CA ALA A 790 -22.60 -7.09 0.89
C ALA A 790 -22.47 -5.55 0.89
N LEU A 791 -23.51 -4.81 1.28
CA LEU A 791 -23.49 -3.36 1.39
C LEU A 791 -22.97 -2.88 2.76
N GLN A 792 -22.69 -3.78 3.70
CA GLN A 792 -22.31 -3.43 5.08
C GLN A 792 -20.81 -3.24 5.29
N THR A 793 -20.03 -3.31 4.21
CA THR A 793 -18.59 -3.07 4.19
C THR A 793 -18.22 -2.35 2.90
N HIS A 794 -17.04 -1.73 2.84
CA HIS A 794 -16.49 -1.23 1.58
C HIS A 794 -15.76 -2.32 0.78
N LEU A 795 -15.50 -3.47 1.40
CA LEU A 795 -14.83 -4.62 0.80
C LEU A 795 -15.77 -5.47 -0.08
N GLY A 796 -15.21 -6.43 -0.81
CA GLY A 796 -15.98 -7.32 -1.70
C GLY A 796 -16.54 -6.61 -2.93
N LEU A 797 -15.92 -5.49 -3.33
CA LEU A 797 -16.31 -4.62 -4.43
C LEU A 797 -15.58 -5.01 -5.72
N THR A 798 -16.32 -5.17 -6.81
CA THR A 798 -15.81 -5.36 -8.16
C THR A 798 -16.47 -4.34 -9.08
N PHE A 799 -15.68 -3.44 -9.66
CA PHE A 799 -16.17 -2.53 -10.70
C PHE A 799 -16.41 -3.31 -11.99
N VAL A 800 -17.54 -3.00 -12.65
CA VAL A 800 -17.99 -3.67 -13.86
C VAL A 800 -17.78 -2.72 -15.04
N ASP A 801 -17.29 -3.27 -16.16
CA ASP A 801 -17.12 -2.48 -17.37
C ASP A 801 -18.47 -2.05 -17.93
N ALA A 802 -18.62 -0.75 -18.16
CA ALA A 802 -19.84 -0.12 -18.66
C ALA A 802 -19.47 0.91 -19.73
N ASP A 803 -20.16 0.87 -20.88
CA ASP A 803 -19.82 1.62 -22.09
C ASP A 803 -20.14 3.13 -22.03
N ASN A 804 -20.70 3.60 -20.92
CA ASN A 804 -20.97 5.02 -20.66
C ASN A 804 -20.14 5.51 -19.46
N ASP A 805 -19.37 6.57 -19.65
CA ASP A 805 -18.53 7.18 -18.61
C ASP A 805 -19.32 7.93 -17.54
N GLN A 806 -20.59 8.27 -17.81
CA GLN A 806 -21.52 8.84 -16.83
C GLN A 806 -22.26 7.79 -16.02
N VAL A 807 -22.03 6.49 -16.25
CA VAL A 807 -22.66 5.41 -15.47
C VAL A 807 -21.58 4.58 -14.79
N LEU A 808 -21.62 4.59 -13.45
CA LEU A 808 -20.78 3.74 -12.62
C LEU A 808 -21.55 2.46 -12.29
N VAL A 809 -21.00 1.30 -12.66
CA VAL A 809 -21.57 -0.01 -12.35
C VAL A 809 -20.58 -0.83 -11.53
N PHE A 810 -21.07 -1.48 -10.48
CA PHE A 810 -20.26 -2.37 -9.66
C PHE A 810 -21.10 -3.47 -9.02
N VAL A 811 -20.44 -4.57 -8.67
CA VAL A 811 -20.98 -5.68 -7.90
C VAL A 811 -20.33 -5.70 -6.53
N LYS A 812 -21.13 -5.97 -5.50
CA LYS A 812 -20.65 -6.25 -4.14
C LYS A 812 -21.10 -7.64 -3.71
N ALA A 813 -20.16 -8.42 -3.19
CA ALA A 813 -20.43 -9.78 -2.74
C ALA A 813 -19.82 -10.03 -1.35
N THR A 814 -20.53 -10.80 -0.53
CA THR A 814 -19.91 -11.45 0.63
C THR A 814 -18.91 -12.52 0.17
N PRO A 815 -17.90 -12.89 0.97
CA PRO A 815 -16.97 -13.97 0.63
C PRO A 815 -17.67 -15.30 0.27
N ALA A 816 -18.77 -15.61 0.95
CA ALA A 816 -19.57 -16.81 0.71
C ALA A 816 -20.52 -16.70 -0.50
N HIS A 817 -20.61 -15.53 -1.15
CA HIS A 817 -21.54 -15.25 -2.26
C HIS A 817 -23.03 -15.53 -1.93
N ASP A 818 -23.39 -15.49 -0.65
CA ASP A 818 -24.78 -15.62 -0.15
C ASP A 818 -25.54 -14.29 -0.17
N SER A 819 -24.82 -13.16 -0.28
CA SER A 819 -25.35 -11.84 -0.57
C SER A 819 -24.53 -11.21 -1.69
N VAL A 820 -25.18 -10.99 -2.84
CA VAL A 820 -24.59 -10.37 -4.02
C VAL A 820 -25.52 -9.29 -4.52
N VAL A 821 -24.98 -8.09 -4.70
CA VAL A 821 -25.72 -6.90 -5.12
C VAL A 821 -25.01 -6.25 -6.31
N ALA A 822 -25.72 -6.03 -7.40
CA ALA A 822 -25.29 -5.16 -8.49
C ALA A 822 -25.87 -3.76 -8.29
N VAL A 823 -25.07 -2.73 -8.55
CA VAL A 823 -25.47 -1.33 -8.42
C VAL A 823 -25.05 -0.58 -9.67
N ALA A 824 -25.97 0.18 -10.26
CA ALA A 824 -25.69 1.12 -11.34
C ALA A 824 -26.13 2.53 -10.90
N ILE A 825 -25.27 3.54 -11.07
CA ILE A 825 -25.53 4.92 -10.68
C ILE A 825 -25.14 5.86 -11.82
N SER A 826 -26.04 6.76 -12.20
CA SER A 826 -25.75 7.90 -13.08
C SER A 826 -24.98 8.97 -12.32
N LEU A 827 -23.92 9.49 -12.93
CA LEU A 827 -23.15 10.63 -12.44
C LEU A 827 -23.62 11.97 -13.06
N ASP A 828 -24.53 11.91 -14.05
CA ASP A 828 -25.17 13.09 -14.64
C ASP A 828 -26.50 13.37 -13.90
N PRO A 829 -26.61 14.52 -13.20
CA PRO A 829 -27.84 14.88 -12.50
C PRO A 829 -28.90 15.53 -13.40
N TRP A 830 -28.61 15.80 -14.66
CA TRP A 830 -29.47 16.60 -15.55
C TRP A 830 -30.15 15.77 -16.63
N HIS A 831 -29.46 14.78 -17.20
CA HIS A 831 -29.97 14.02 -18.35
C HIS A 831 -30.13 12.53 -18.04
N PRO A 832 -31.13 11.86 -18.64
CA PRO A 832 -31.21 10.41 -18.64
C PRO A 832 -29.94 9.78 -19.22
N GLN A 833 -29.43 8.75 -18.56
CA GLN A 833 -28.24 8.02 -18.96
C GLN A 833 -28.57 6.54 -19.16
N ALA A 834 -27.99 5.92 -20.17
CA ALA A 834 -28.09 4.48 -20.38
C ALA A 834 -26.70 3.88 -20.62
N ALA A 835 -26.53 2.61 -20.26
CA ALA A 835 -25.28 1.88 -20.47
C ALA A 835 -25.54 0.40 -20.73
N ASN A 836 -24.74 -0.19 -21.61
CA ASN A 836 -24.48 -1.64 -21.55
C ASN A 836 -23.33 -1.89 -20.59
N PHE A 837 -23.44 -2.97 -19.81
CA PHE A 837 -22.37 -3.40 -18.91
C PHE A 837 -22.15 -4.90 -18.97
N THR A 838 -20.93 -5.34 -18.66
CA THR A 838 -20.50 -6.73 -18.84
C THR A 838 -20.07 -7.34 -17.51
N LEU A 839 -20.86 -8.26 -16.98
CA LEU A 839 -20.56 -8.99 -15.76
C LEU A 839 -19.40 -10.00 -15.97
N ASP A 840 -18.48 -10.08 -15.02
CA ASP A 840 -17.29 -10.95 -15.10
C ASP A 840 -17.61 -12.42 -14.77
N ALA A 841 -16.95 -13.36 -15.44
CA ALA A 841 -17.08 -14.80 -15.20
C ALA A 841 -16.78 -15.22 -13.73
N ALA A 842 -16.02 -14.41 -12.99
CA ALA A 842 -15.80 -14.57 -11.55
C ALA A 842 -17.10 -14.57 -10.74
N LEU A 843 -18.11 -13.83 -11.17
CA LEU A 843 -19.42 -13.80 -10.54
C LEU A 843 -20.09 -15.18 -10.55
N TRP A 844 -20.12 -15.84 -11.71
CA TRP A 844 -20.67 -17.20 -11.86
C TRP A 844 -19.85 -18.22 -11.08
N ARG A 845 -18.52 -18.12 -11.14
CA ARG A 845 -17.64 -18.98 -10.32
C ARG A 845 -17.94 -18.83 -8.83
N GLY A 846 -18.19 -17.61 -8.35
CA GLY A 846 -18.58 -17.33 -6.98
C GLY A 846 -19.89 -18.01 -6.56
N PHE A 847 -20.87 -18.09 -7.47
CA PHE A 847 -22.11 -18.84 -7.25
C PHE A 847 -22.00 -20.36 -7.46
N GLY A 848 -20.85 -20.85 -7.96
CA GLY A 848 -20.67 -22.24 -8.38
C GLY A 848 -21.48 -22.61 -9.62
N LEU A 849 -21.68 -21.65 -10.53
CA LEU A 849 -22.44 -21.82 -11.78
C LEU A 849 -21.53 -21.98 -12.99
N VAL A 850 -22.04 -22.67 -14.02
CA VAL A 850 -21.44 -22.62 -15.36
C VAL A 850 -21.49 -21.17 -15.85
N ASP A 851 -20.43 -20.76 -16.56
CA ASP A 851 -20.28 -19.38 -17.01
C ASP A 851 -21.42 -18.95 -17.93
N GLY A 852 -22.00 -17.77 -17.67
CA GLY A 852 -23.11 -17.21 -18.45
C GLY A 852 -24.52 -17.77 -18.15
N GLU A 853 -24.65 -18.70 -17.20
CA GLU A 853 -25.95 -19.23 -16.75
C GLU A 853 -26.89 -18.11 -16.23
N PRO A 854 -28.23 -18.28 -16.32
CA PRO A 854 -29.17 -17.23 -15.97
C PRO A 854 -29.13 -16.88 -14.48
N LEU A 855 -29.22 -15.58 -14.19
CA LEU A 855 -29.30 -15.01 -12.85
C LEU A 855 -30.64 -14.28 -12.68
N ASP A 856 -31.28 -14.47 -11.53
CA ASP A 856 -32.42 -13.68 -11.11
C ASP A 856 -31.90 -12.38 -10.48
N ALA A 857 -32.28 -11.24 -11.06
CA ALA A 857 -31.98 -9.91 -10.58
C ALA A 857 -33.26 -9.27 -10.03
N LEU A 858 -33.35 -9.15 -8.71
CA LEU A 858 -34.47 -8.50 -8.04
C LEU A 858 -34.10 -7.04 -7.75
N GLU A 859 -34.65 -6.11 -8.53
CA GLU A 859 -34.50 -4.67 -8.24
C GLU A 859 -35.17 -4.32 -6.91
N GLN A 860 -34.58 -3.37 -6.19
CA GLN A 860 -35.13 -2.87 -4.94
C GLN A 860 -36.60 -2.40 -5.10
N ASP A 861 -37.49 -2.95 -4.27
CA ASP A 861 -38.94 -2.72 -4.25
C ASP A 861 -39.72 -3.28 -5.46
N ALA A 862 -39.09 -4.07 -6.33
CA ALA A 862 -39.79 -4.83 -7.37
C ALA A 862 -40.53 -6.04 -6.77
N ALA A 863 -41.69 -6.39 -7.34
CA ALA A 863 -42.48 -7.56 -6.90
C ALA A 863 -41.91 -8.89 -7.41
N HIS A 864 -41.23 -8.87 -8.55
CA HIS A 864 -40.67 -10.05 -9.21
C HIS A 864 -39.27 -9.73 -9.75
N ALA A 865 -38.40 -10.74 -9.76
CA ALA A 865 -37.08 -10.63 -10.36
C ALA A 865 -37.17 -10.68 -11.89
N GLU A 866 -36.27 -9.96 -12.55
CA GLU A 866 -35.98 -10.15 -13.97
C GLU A 866 -34.88 -11.20 -14.14
N THR A 867 -34.90 -11.95 -15.25
CA THR A 867 -33.86 -12.94 -15.54
C THR A 867 -32.79 -12.34 -16.44
N TRP A 868 -31.59 -12.14 -15.91
CA TRP A 868 -30.40 -11.75 -16.65
C TRP A 868 -29.77 -12.98 -17.30
N ARG A 869 -29.42 -12.89 -18.58
CA ARG A 869 -28.81 -13.99 -19.35
C ARG A 869 -27.47 -13.58 -19.92
N GLY A 870 -26.46 -14.44 -19.77
CA GLY A 870 -25.11 -14.16 -20.22
C GLY A 870 -24.47 -12.96 -19.53
N HIS A 871 -23.36 -12.48 -20.10
CA HIS A 871 -22.53 -11.45 -19.47
C HIS A 871 -23.07 -10.02 -19.66
N ARG A 872 -23.69 -9.74 -20.81
CA ARG A 872 -24.05 -8.38 -21.21
C ARG A 872 -25.45 -8.01 -20.74
N GLN A 873 -25.54 -6.97 -19.93
CA GLN A 873 -26.78 -6.42 -19.40
C GLN A 873 -26.94 -4.94 -19.83
N TYR A 874 -28.13 -4.39 -19.65
CA TYR A 874 -28.47 -3.01 -20.02
C TYR A 874 -29.16 -2.31 -18.85
N VAL A 875 -28.89 -1.02 -18.68
CA VAL A 875 -29.60 -0.15 -17.73
C VAL A 875 -29.91 1.19 -18.37
N SER A 876 -31.06 1.77 -18.00
CA SER A 876 -31.44 3.16 -18.26
C SER A 876 -31.83 3.83 -16.94
N LEU A 877 -31.26 5.00 -16.65
CA LEU A 877 -31.38 5.74 -15.40
C LEU A 877 -31.85 7.17 -15.72
N ASP A 878 -32.97 7.57 -15.14
CA ASP A 878 -33.53 8.92 -15.31
C ASP A 878 -33.33 9.72 -14.02
N PRO A 879 -32.59 10.85 -14.02
CA PRO A 879 -32.33 11.63 -12.82
C PRO A 879 -33.60 12.24 -12.19
N HIS A 880 -34.69 12.39 -12.94
CA HIS A 880 -35.97 12.91 -12.43
C HIS A 880 -36.86 11.82 -11.82
N VAL A 881 -36.58 10.55 -12.11
CA VAL A 881 -37.29 9.40 -11.52
C VAL A 881 -36.42 8.71 -10.48
N ARG A 882 -35.27 8.18 -10.90
CA ARG A 882 -34.28 7.50 -10.06
C ARG A 882 -32.94 7.43 -10.79
N PRO A 883 -31.89 8.13 -10.32
CA PRO A 883 -30.57 8.12 -10.96
C PRO A 883 -29.73 6.88 -10.62
N TYR A 884 -30.33 5.85 -10.00
CA TYR A 884 -29.63 4.62 -9.62
C TYR A 884 -30.56 3.42 -9.68
N ALA A 885 -29.97 2.23 -9.76
CA ALA A 885 -30.66 0.96 -9.61
C ALA A 885 -29.80 0.01 -8.77
N ILE A 886 -30.46 -0.80 -7.93
CA ILE A 886 -29.83 -1.75 -7.02
C ILE A 886 -30.57 -3.08 -7.19
N TRP A 887 -29.84 -4.13 -7.58
CA TRP A 887 -30.37 -5.47 -7.76
C TRP A 887 -29.71 -6.45 -6.81
N ARG A 888 -30.52 -7.25 -6.13
CA ARG A 888 -30.04 -8.48 -5.51
C ARG A 888 -29.92 -9.55 -6.60
N LEU A 889 -28.75 -10.15 -6.73
CA LEU A 889 -28.51 -11.24 -7.68
C LEU A 889 -28.59 -12.60 -6.97
N ALA A 890 -29.20 -13.56 -7.64
CA ALA A 890 -29.21 -14.97 -7.23
C ALA A 890 -29.19 -15.88 -8.47
N PRO A 891 -28.73 -17.14 -8.35
CA PRO A 891 -28.89 -18.12 -9.42
C PRO A 891 -30.37 -18.32 -9.78
N SER A 892 -30.73 -18.26 -11.06
CA SER A 892 -32.09 -18.58 -11.48
C SER A 892 -32.40 -20.06 -11.24
N PRO A 893 -33.68 -20.43 -10.98
CA PRO A 893 -34.10 -21.83 -10.91
C PRO A 893 -33.69 -22.61 -12.16
N GLY A 894 -32.97 -23.71 -11.97
CA GLY A 894 -32.51 -24.58 -13.06
C GLY A 894 -31.20 -24.15 -13.73
N ALA A 895 -30.54 -23.08 -13.26
CA ALA A 895 -29.20 -22.71 -13.71
C ALA A 895 -28.19 -23.86 -13.47
N ALA A 896 -27.41 -24.20 -14.49
CA ALA A 896 -26.43 -25.28 -14.42
C ALA A 896 -25.29 -24.92 -13.44
N ARG A 897 -24.97 -25.86 -12.54
CA ARG A 897 -23.85 -25.73 -11.60
C ARG A 897 -22.62 -26.42 -12.17
N VAL A 898 -21.44 -25.88 -11.87
CA VAL A 898 -20.19 -26.62 -12.12
C VAL A 898 -20.21 -27.85 -11.24
N GLU A 899 -19.95 -29.03 -11.80
CA GLU A 899 -19.81 -30.26 -11.00
C GLU A 899 -18.73 -30.02 -9.94
N ALA A 900 -19.11 -30.21 -8.68
CA ALA A 900 -18.14 -30.19 -7.60
C ALA A 900 -17.17 -31.35 -7.85
N PRO A 901 -15.84 -31.13 -7.79
CA PRO A 901 -14.89 -32.24 -7.85
C PRO A 901 -15.24 -33.26 -6.76
N ASP A 902 -15.23 -34.54 -7.11
CA ASP A 902 -15.58 -35.62 -6.19
C ASP A 902 -14.72 -35.50 -4.91
N PRO A 903 -15.31 -35.42 -3.70
CA PRO A 903 -14.53 -35.37 -2.47
C PRO A 903 -13.59 -36.58 -2.28
N ALA A 904 -13.75 -37.66 -3.05
CA ALA A 904 -12.79 -38.77 -3.11
C ALA A 904 -11.48 -38.39 -3.83
N ASP A 905 -11.51 -37.53 -4.85
CA ASP A 905 -10.30 -37.08 -5.59
C ASP A 905 -9.47 -36.07 -4.78
N ALA A 906 -10.12 -35.28 -3.91
CA ALA A 906 -9.43 -34.31 -3.04
C ALA A 906 -8.60 -34.96 -1.92
N ARG A 907 -8.88 -36.22 -1.55
CA ARG A 907 -8.05 -36.99 -0.60
C ARG A 907 -6.90 -37.75 -1.26
N GLY A 908 -6.85 -37.78 -2.60
CA GLY A 908 -5.88 -38.58 -3.36
C GLY A 908 -4.56 -37.86 -3.70
N HIS A 909 -4.42 -36.55 -3.44
CA HIS A 909 -3.29 -35.77 -3.94
C HIS A 909 -2.48 -35.02 -2.87
N SER A 910 -2.65 -35.32 -1.57
CA SER A 910 -1.77 -34.79 -0.51
C SER A 910 -0.42 -35.52 -0.39
N GLY A 911 -0.02 -36.30 -1.39
CA GLY A 911 1.09 -37.24 -1.26
C GLY A 911 1.93 -37.43 -2.52
N ALA A 912 2.13 -36.40 -3.34
CA ALA A 912 3.19 -36.42 -4.35
C ALA A 912 3.46 -34.99 -4.83
N HIS A 913 4.57 -34.40 -4.40
CA HIS A 913 5.61 -33.81 -5.25
C HIS A 913 6.57 -32.98 -4.39
N GLY A 914 7.80 -33.49 -4.25
CA GLY A 914 9.02 -32.74 -3.91
C GLY A 914 9.32 -32.60 -2.43
#